data_AF-A0AAD6XA45-F1
#
_entry.id   AF-A0AAD6XA45-F1
#
_cell.length_a   1.000
_cell.length_b   1.000
_cell.length_c   1.000
_cell.angle_alpha   90.00
_cell.angle_beta   90.00
_cell.angle_gamma   90.00
#
_symmetry.space_group_name_H-M   'P 1'
#
loop_
_entity.id
_entity.type
_entity.pdbx_description
1 polymer ?
#
loop_
_entity_poly.entity_id
_entity_poly.type
_entity_poly.pdbx_seq_one_letter_code
_entity_poly.pdbx_strand_id
1 'polypeptide(L)'
;MAEPDVAFEFGHYSGHVDSNSNDLHSQHPTGRVAPSKCVHEDVYDELKHELALSFDNRAQVAFADNLNSELEEEEDFAGVPIPPLEIIPLAVSGPSSNRVDLIFFADGYLEEERDKFFEDATRLADDISGNKTFNTVKPLMNFWAAFTASKESGVGVGGEPKDTPFGLYRDGTELRGVYYAHPKVAAAACKSLGDRCDYPILLGNDPLYGGLGGRFTVITPSLANGALILRHELGHSIIKVGEEYDGGFAYFGVDAHKNLSKPVPWAHWLTNSTSSKSKTESDDSTKSEVRVERAVMPMQEYAWTLLNTSAPWAVDFESSGSYARHLVRFSVSGMPAAADLKVELDGEDLQWVPREHIGKDRWHYDVYRDGGLPAGKHRLSFTLLEGKREGEAQVCNVEVLEFGDEDEFVSTPGHYSLYPTFSITNETSYRPTNEDCLMRQVTTPNFCKACIEGLWLALLRDVNLIDGIEETCIESSAKSVLSLHLVPLAQFRTFAVSGLDETYSVTWSKDGVEVPELANKTQVEVVEGVYGVEVQYKTSEVRVDTQPASAMTAASWRLTGVGPTVAMALAWRWLGVGQSIKESGRCEKHAHTHDDCIVQHLALYHYHVFGPPFTASSGASDRKAGPAGDSDTEPSSSTKRSRKDNTSGPTGSGPSTSTGATNTGGAQSAGTSGGTTNAAANDASTKTKTRARNRWGIRPKEVPENAKPTQKAFQRFIRGICGLLTQTDVLPSAIEAQKHYGKRFADVDDVREHMRGLVDESRTSVSAAKDLATKLIRDAKRITGPIANDIARIPEAHLATVFTMILKSGLKGFCPDLDGPVQSTYNQLHRHLAVSAFQFLSSSFALAALEVNARVAEDTELLGDMYDNYTYGTLAQKTRMERRRPGSLSDSIKHNNEFKARGRLAKVRFDTAARLGLRKPVQRMAFVQEAHSDDEHGAQRSVREKPGRNPVVGMFFQEELDPAAEQYRRRNAKAGQVKPQTRVRSDPLLPASDFGVILPDNVPIDYFTPEFFNALTLKERARYVNTGVAFPLEDFAFDEAHEEWKTMGKKEFMEMYGDDVLAQYDVPTQEEIDEIPESDVEDDEDIEINLEDTDDESGMDVDDEEV
;
A
#
# COMPACT_ATOMS: atom_id res chain seq x y z
N MET A 1 -17.42 -34.39 -39.59
CA MET A 1 -17.95 -35.74 -39.87
C MET A 1 -18.50 -36.28 -38.56
N ALA A 2 -19.76 -36.75 -38.60
CA ALA A 2 -20.47 -37.60 -37.64
C ALA A 2 -20.70 -37.10 -36.20
N GLU A 3 -21.93 -36.63 -35.96
CA GLU A 3 -22.67 -36.79 -34.70
C GLU A 3 -22.95 -38.28 -34.40
N PRO A 4 -23.43 -38.59 -33.19
CA PRO A 4 -24.68 -39.34 -33.14
C PRO A 4 -25.72 -38.82 -32.14
N ASP A 5 -26.96 -38.85 -32.63
CA ASP A 5 -28.26 -38.79 -31.95
C ASP A 5 -28.43 -39.74 -30.76
N VAL A 6 -29.22 -39.32 -29.74
CA VAL A 6 -30.27 -40.17 -29.14
C VAL A 6 -31.46 -39.30 -28.70
N ALA A 7 -32.67 -39.73 -29.09
CA ALA A 7 -33.97 -39.10 -28.86
C ALA A 7 -34.87 -39.91 -27.88
N PHE A 8 -36.03 -39.32 -27.53
CA PHE A 8 -37.25 -39.87 -26.90
C PHE A 8 -37.23 -40.01 -25.35
N GLU A 9 -38.30 -39.80 -24.57
CA GLU A 9 -39.75 -39.84 -24.83
C GLU A 9 -40.54 -39.16 -23.68
N PHE A 10 -41.68 -38.50 -23.99
CA PHE A 10 -42.63 -37.95 -23.00
C PHE A 10 -43.58 -39.04 -22.47
N GLY A 11 -43.70 -39.15 -21.15
CA GLY A 11 -44.70 -39.98 -20.47
C GLY A 11 -45.57 -39.17 -19.51
N HIS A 12 -46.83 -38.94 -19.90
CA HIS A 12 -47.89 -38.44 -19.02
C HIS A 12 -48.22 -39.44 -17.90
N TYR A 13 -48.38 -38.98 -16.66
CA TYR A 13 -49.32 -39.58 -15.71
C TYR A 13 -49.95 -38.52 -14.78
N SER A 14 -51.27 -38.57 -14.73
CA SER A 14 -52.20 -37.79 -13.91
C SER A 14 -52.29 -38.31 -12.48
N GLY A 15 -52.63 -37.45 -11.50
CA GLY A 15 -53.46 -37.91 -10.38
C GLY A 15 -53.34 -37.17 -9.04
N HIS A 16 -54.40 -36.42 -8.73
CA HIS A 16 -55.10 -36.34 -7.44
C HIS A 16 -54.66 -35.30 -6.39
N VAL A 17 -55.58 -34.34 -6.26
CA VAL A 17 -55.89 -33.52 -5.09
C VAL A 17 -56.46 -34.42 -3.99
N ASP A 18 -56.03 -34.21 -2.74
CA ASP A 18 -56.86 -34.48 -1.57
C ASP A 18 -56.64 -33.42 -0.50
N SER A 19 -57.76 -32.80 -0.14
CA SER A 19 -57.97 -31.88 0.98
C SER A 19 -58.19 -32.66 2.27
N ASN A 20 -57.64 -32.22 3.40
CA ASN A 20 -58.34 -32.35 4.68
C ASN A 20 -57.89 -31.35 5.75
N SER A 21 -58.89 -30.86 6.47
CA SER A 21 -58.93 -29.82 7.48
C SER A 21 -59.01 -30.37 8.91
N ASN A 22 -58.82 -29.46 9.88
CA ASN A 22 -59.12 -29.51 11.33
C ASN A 22 -57.98 -30.09 12.22
N ASP A 23 -57.62 -29.52 13.37
CA ASP A 23 -58.45 -28.86 14.39
C ASP A 23 -57.69 -27.89 15.31
N LEU A 24 -58.46 -27.01 15.96
CA LEU A 24 -58.10 -25.94 16.90
C LEU A 24 -57.65 -26.43 18.30
N HIS A 25 -56.77 -25.66 18.99
CA HIS A 25 -57.12 -25.08 20.29
C HIS A 25 -56.18 -23.97 20.80
N SER A 26 -56.83 -22.94 21.34
CA SER A 26 -56.35 -21.68 21.93
C SER A 26 -55.74 -21.81 23.33
N GLN A 27 -54.75 -20.97 23.67
CA GLN A 27 -54.59 -20.36 25.00
C GLN A 27 -53.93 -18.97 24.90
N HIS A 28 -54.62 -17.94 25.42
CA HIS A 28 -54.03 -16.65 25.85
C HIS A 28 -53.36 -16.82 27.22
N PRO A 29 -52.38 -15.96 27.58
CA PRO A 29 -52.67 -15.03 28.66
C PRO A 29 -52.06 -13.62 28.51
N THR A 30 -52.93 -12.62 28.75
CA THR A 30 -52.77 -11.40 29.56
C THR A 30 -51.43 -10.66 29.62
N GLY A 31 -51.49 -9.35 29.35
CA GLY A 31 -50.35 -8.47 29.28
C GLY A 31 -49.72 -8.02 30.60
N ARG A 32 -48.50 -7.51 30.44
CA ARG A 32 -47.86 -6.49 31.27
C ARG A 32 -46.97 -5.64 30.38
N VAL A 33 -47.30 -4.36 30.30
CA VAL A 33 -46.52 -3.31 29.64
C VAL A 33 -45.34 -2.95 30.55
N ALA A 34 -44.12 -3.04 30.03
CA ALA A 34 -42.87 -2.62 30.67
C ALA A 34 -42.48 -1.19 30.20
N PRO A 35 -41.76 -0.38 31.00
CA PRO A 35 -41.53 1.03 30.68
C PRO A 35 -40.34 1.24 29.72
N SER A 36 -40.49 2.30 28.94
CA SER A 36 -39.70 2.79 27.82
C SER A 36 -38.20 3.04 28.06
N LYS A 37 -37.37 2.40 27.22
CA LYS A 37 -36.17 2.97 26.58
C LYS A 37 -36.51 3.12 25.08
N CYS A 38 -35.84 4.02 24.34
CA CYS A 38 -36.05 4.18 22.90
C CYS A 38 -36.06 2.82 22.20
N VAL A 39 -37.19 2.46 21.60
CA VAL A 39 -37.36 1.21 20.85
C VAL A 39 -37.24 1.55 19.38
N HIS A 40 -36.29 0.90 18.70
CA HIS A 40 -36.24 0.81 17.24
C HIS A 40 -37.50 0.08 16.77
N GLU A 41 -38.31 0.71 15.95
CA GLU A 41 -39.34 0.01 15.17
C GLU A 41 -38.77 -0.13 13.76
N ASP A 42 -38.09 -1.26 13.51
CA ASP A 42 -37.54 -1.59 12.20
C ASP A 42 -38.68 -1.78 11.20
N VAL A 43 -38.95 -0.74 10.40
CA VAL A 43 -39.69 -0.89 9.14
C VAL A 43 -38.65 -1.19 8.06
N TYR A 44 -38.06 -2.38 8.10
CA TYR A 44 -37.14 -2.85 7.07
C TYR A 44 -37.26 -4.37 6.89
N ASP A 45 -38.49 -4.87 6.66
CA ASP A 45 -38.67 -6.23 6.13
C ASP A 45 -39.96 -6.46 5.32
N GLU A 46 -40.93 -5.53 5.28
CA GLU A 46 -42.17 -5.71 4.48
C GLU A 46 -42.15 -5.06 3.08
N LEU A 47 -41.16 -4.24 2.74
CA LEU A 47 -41.10 -3.56 1.43
C LEU A 47 -40.29 -4.30 0.35
N LYS A 48 -39.46 -5.28 0.72
CA LYS A 48 -38.74 -6.14 -0.25
C LYS A 48 -39.68 -7.13 -0.95
N HIS A 49 -40.78 -7.53 -0.31
CA HIS A 49 -41.63 -8.60 -0.83
C HIS A 49 -42.78 -8.13 -1.75
N GLU A 50 -43.22 -6.86 -1.66
CA GLU A 50 -44.30 -6.32 -2.50
C GLU A 50 -43.81 -5.57 -3.77
N LEU A 51 -42.55 -5.13 -3.84
CA LEU A 51 -42.02 -4.51 -5.08
C LEU A 51 -41.50 -5.52 -6.11
N ALA A 52 -41.28 -6.78 -5.71
CA ALA A 52 -40.76 -7.83 -6.58
C ALA A 52 -41.82 -8.48 -7.51
N LEU A 53 -43.10 -8.09 -7.40
CA LEU A 53 -44.21 -8.78 -8.07
C LEU A 53 -44.95 -7.99 -9.17
N SER A 54 -44.42 -6.87 -9.67
CA SER A 54 -45.10 -6.16 -10.75
C SER A 54 -44.23 -5.50 -11.83
N PHE A 55 -43.23 -6.18 -12.38
CA PHE A 55 -42.66 -5.76 -13.67
C PHE A 55 -42.23 -6.96 -14.53
N ASP A 56 -43.23 -7.65 -15.10
CA ASP A 56 -43.02 -8.54 -16.24
C ASP A 56 -43.07 -7.70 -17.53
N ASN A 57 -41.96 -7.70 -18.28
CA ASN A 57 -42.00 -7.36 -19.70
C ASN A 57 -40.95 -8.19 -20.46
N ARG A 58 -41.34 -9.45 -20.69
CA ARG A 58 -40.80 -10.34 -21.73
C ARG A 58 -40.79 -9.68 -23.11
N ALA A 59 -39.62 -9.31 -23.60
CA ALA A 59 -39.22 -9.44 -25.02
C ALA A 59 -37.79 -8.91 -25.26
N GLN A 60 -36.77 -9.58 -24.70
CA GLN A 60 -35.37 -9.57 -25.20
C GLN A 60 -34.41 -10.48 -24.40
N VAL A 61 -34.92 -11.24 -23.43
CA VAL A 61 -34.14 -12.00 -22.43
C VAL A 61 -33.68 -13.40 -22.90
N ALA A 62 -34.13 -13.88 -24.06
CA ALA A 62 -34.08 -15.31 -24.41
C ALA A 62 -32.71 -15.90 -24.84
N PHE A 63 -31.57 -15.29 -24.49
CA PHE A 63 -30.25 -15.92 -24.76
C PHE A 63 -29.20 -15.72 -23.66
N ALA A 64 -29.39 -14.74 -22.76
CA ALA A 64 -28.54 -14.57 -21.58
C ALA A 64 -28.96 -15.48 -20.41
N ASP A 65 -30.18 -16.01 -20.45
CA ASP A 65 -30.60 -17.05 -19.51
C ASP A 65 -29.72 -18.29 -19.68
N ASN A 66 -29.27 -18.66 -20.88
CA ASN A 66 -28.57 -19.94 -21.10
C ASN A 66 -27.13 -20.06 -20.53
N LEU A 67 -26.55 -19.01 -19.93
CA LEU A 67 -25.28 -19.14 -19.16
C LEU A 67 -25.47 -19.07 -17.64
N ASN A 68 -26.61 -18.54 -17.16
CA ASN A 68 -26.97 -18.49 -15.73
C ASN A 68 -28.14 -19.43 -15.36
N SER A 69 -28.86 -20.00 -16.33
CA SER A 69 -30.09 -20.79 -16.11
C SER A 69 -29.86 -22.30 -15.98
N GLU A 70 -28.62 -22.77 -15.91
CA GLU A 70 -28.36 -24.16 -15.53
C GLU A 70 -28.31 -24.38 -14.01
N LEU A 71 -28.37 -23.34 -13.15
CA LEU A 71 -28.14 -23.51 -11.71
C LEU A 71 -29.02 -22.61 -10.80
N GLU A 72 -30.30 -22.44 -11.13
CA GLU A 72 -31.35 -22.16 -10.12
C GLU A 72 -32.25 -23.39 -9.90
N GLU A 73 -31.70 -24.60 -10.11
CA GLU A 73 -32.20 -25.72 -9.33
C GLU A 73 -31.83 -25.44 -7.87
N GLU A 74 -32.75 -25.61 -6.92
CA GLU A 74 -32.42 -25.71 -5.50
C GLU A 74 -31.40 -26.85 -5.36
N GLU A 75 -30.10 -26.55 -5.49
CA GLU A 75 -29.05 -27.56 -5.46
C GLU A 75 -29.11 -28.21 -4.07
N ASP A 76 -29.50 -29.48 -4.04
CA ASP A 76 -29.54 -30.26 -2.81
C ASP A 76 -28.10 -30.53 -2.36
N PHE A 77 -27.65 -29.76 -1.36
CA PHE A 77 -26.34 -29.93 -0.72
C PHE A 77 -26.35 -31.03 0.35
N ALA A 78 -27.45 -31.78 0.52
CA ALA A 78 -27.51 -32.86 1.50
C ALA A 78 -26.42 -33.91 1.24
N GLY A 79 -25.52 -34.07 2.20
CA GLY A 79 -24.42 -35.03 2.13
C GLY A 79 -23.18 -34.55 1.36
N VAL A 80 -23.16 -33.32 0.84
CA VAL A 80 -21.93 -32.71 0.29
C VAL A 80 -21.02 -32.30 1.46
N PRO A 81 -19.77 -32.79 1.53
CA PRO A 81 -18.87 -32.42 2.61
C PRO A 81 -18.45 -30.96 2.47
N ILE A 82 -18.58 -30.20 3.56
CA ILE A 82 -18.03 -28.85 3.66
C ILE A 82 -16.62 -28.97 4.27
N PRO A 83 -15.56 -28.51 3.60
CA PRO A 83 -14.22 -28.55 4.16
C PRO A 83 -14.15 -27.68 5.44
N PRO A 84 -13.30 -28.03 6.42
CA PRO A 84 -13.06 -27.14 7.56
C PRO A 84 -12.42 -25.84 7.07
N LEU A 85 -13.07 -24.71 7.36
CA LEU A 85 -12.62 -23.40 6.92
C LEU A 85 -12.09 -22.58 8.10
N GLU A 86 -10.84 -22.15 7.99
CA GLU A 86 -10.31 -21.07 8.81
C GLU A 86 -10.42 -19.75 8.04
N ILE A 87 -11.27 -18.84 8.53
CA ILE A 87 -11.61 -17.60 7.84
C ILE A 87 -10.91 -16.42 8.51
N ILE A 88 -10.18 -15.62 7.74
CA ILE A 88 -9.61 -14.36 8.20
C ILE A 88 -10.00 -13.20 7.26
N PRO A 89 -10.20 -11.99 7.80
CA PRO A 89 -10.34 -10.80 6.98
C PRO A 89 -8.97 -10.43 6.37
N LEU A 90 -8.95 -10.10 5.07
CA LEU A 90 -7.78 -9.52 4.40
C LEU A 90 -7.91 -8.00 4.34
N ALA A 91 -9.09 -7.50 3.93
CA ALA A 91 -9.43 -6.09 3.91
C ALA A 91 -10.95 -5.92 4.02
N VAL A 92 -11.42 -5.17 5.03
CA VAL A 92 -12.86 -4.98 5.28
C VAL A 92 -13.18 -3.48 5.23
N SER A 93 -14.14 -3.09 4.39
CA SER A 93 -14.58 -1.72 4.18
C SER A 93 -15.95 -1.41 4.79
N GLY A 94 -16.68 -2.45 5.22
CA GLY A 94 -18.00 -2.34 5.84
C GLY A 94 -18.58 -3.71 6.19
N PRO A 95 -19.80 -3.76 6.74
CA PRO A 95 -20.47 -5.03 7.04
C PRO A 95 -20.78 -5.79 5.74
N SER A 96 -20.61 -7.11 5.75
CA SER A 96 -20.91 -7.98 4.60
C SER A 96 -22.37 -7.94 4.14
N SER A 97 -23.29 -7.55 5.02
CA SER A 97 -24.69 -7.32 4.64
C SER A 97 -24.89 -6.11 3.70
N ASN A 98 -23.84 -5.29 3.50
CA ASN A 98 -23.87 -4.08 2.68
C ASN A 98 -22.56 -3.85 1.89
N ARG A 99 -21.79 -4.91 1.66
CA ARG A 99 -20.56 -4.90 0.85
C ARG A 99 -20.55 -6.13 -0.01
N VAL A 100 -19.85 -6.04 -1.12
CA VAL A 100 -19.58 -7.20 -1.97
C VAL A 100 -18.38 -7.95 -1.40
N ASP A 101 -18.57 -9.18 -0.96
CA ASP A 101 -17.58 -10.00 -0.30
C ASP A 101 -16.90 -10.96 -1.29
N LEU A 102 -15.62 -10.70 -1.55
CA LEU A 102 -14.73 -11.55 -2.35
C LEU A 102 -13.93 -12.43 -1.40
N ILE A 103 -13.94 -13.74 -1.62
CA ILE A 103 -13.28 -14.69 -0.72
C ILE A 103 -12.37 -15.65 -1.45
N PHE A 104 -11.11 -15.71 -1.03
CA PHE A 104 -10.14 -16.70 -1.50
C PHE A 104 -10.30 -18.00 -0.72
N PHE A 105 -10.52 -19.12 -1.40
CA PHE A 105 -10.50 -20.47 -0.86
C PHE A 105 -9.19 -21.17 -1.23
N ALA A 106 -8.52 -21.77 -0.25
CA ALA A 106 -7.27 -22.49 -0.48
C ALA A 106 -7.50 -23.83 -1.22
N ASP A 107 -6.76 -24.07 -2.29
CA ASP A 107 -6.69 -25.39 -2.94
C ASP A 107 -5.23 -25.78 -3.26
N GLY A 108 -4.84 -27.01 -2.98
CA GLY A 108 -3.47 -27.50 -3.15
C GLY A 108 -2.47 -26.94 -2.11
N TYR A 109 -2.92 -26.26 -1.06
CA TYR A 109 -2.06 -25.85 0.06
C TYR A 109 -2.13 -26.88 1.19
N LEU A 110 -1.00 -27.44 1.59
CA LEU A 110 -0.93 -28.32 2.76
C LEU A 110 -1.13 -27.55 4.07
N GLU A 111 -1.34 -28.25 5.19
CA GLU A 111 -1.43 -27.66 6.53
C GLU A 111 -0.19 -26.80 6.85
N GLU A 112 1.00 -27.28 6.51
CA GLU A 112 2.27 -26.56 6.67
C GLU A 112 2.43 -25.38 5.70
N GLU A 113 1.63 -25.29 4.65
CA GLU A 113 1.60 -24.19 3.68
C GLU A 113 0.49 -23.16 3.99
N ARG A 114 -0.15 -23.26 5.15
CA ARG A 114 -1.20 -22.34 5.61
C ARG A 114 -0.78 -20.87 5.52
N ASP A 115 0.40 -20.52 6.03
CA ASP A 115 0.87 -19.14 6.04
C ASP A 115 1.17 -18.64 4.61
N LYS A 116 1.67 -19.52 3.74
CA LYS A 116 1.88 -19.22 2.32
C LYS A 116 0.57 -18.89 1.60
N PHE A 117 -0.52 -19.63 1.86
CA PHE A 117 -1.84 -19.32 1.32
C PHE A 117 -2.30 -17.92 1.73
N PHE A 118 -2.18 -17.56 3.00
CA PHE A 118 -2.58 -16.23 3.45
C PHE A 118 -1.69 -15.12 2.88
N GLU A 119 -0.40 -15.36 2.71
CA GLU A 119 0.51 -14.43 2.03
C GLU A 119 0.10 -14.22 0.56
N ASP A 120 -0.18 -15.30 -0.16
CA ASP A 120 -0.64 -15.25 -1.55
C ASP A 120 -1.98 -14.53 -1.70
N ALA A 121 -2.98 -14.88 -0.88
CA ALA A 121 -4.30 -14.26 -0.89
C ALA A 121 -4.22 -12.77 -0.51
N THR A 122 -3.42 -12.42 0.50
CA THR A 122 -3.21 -11.01 0.91
C THR A 122 -2.56 -10.21 -0.21
N ARG A 123 -1.50 -10.74 -0.83
CA ARG A 123 -0.81 -10.08 -1.94
C ARG A 123 -1.76 -9.85 -3.11
N LEU A 124 -2.51 -10.87 -3.53
CA LEU A 124 -3.48 -10.74 -4.61
C LEU A 124 -4.58 -9.71 -4.29
N ALA A 125 -5.14 -9.73 -3.07
CA ALA A 125 -6.13 -8.75 -2.64
C ALA A 125 -5.59 -7.31 -2.61
N ASP A 126 -4.37 -7.12 -2.10
CA ASP A 126 -3.70 -5.82 -2.06
C ASP A 126 -3.36 -5.34 -3.49
N ASP A 127 -2.87 -6.22 -4.37
CA ASP A 127 -2.52 -5.90 -5.74
C ASP A 127 -3.75 -5.43 -6.53
N ILE A 128 -4.86 -6.16 -6.49
CA ILE A 128 -6.04 -5.81 -7.29
C ILE A 128 -6.78 -4.58 -6.74
N SER A 129 -6.76 -4.38 -5.42
CA SER A 129 -7.50 -3.29 -4.76
C SER A 129 -6.67 -2.01 -4.55
N GLY A 130 -5.34 -2.08 -4.54
CA GLY A 130 -4.48 -0.98 -4.09
C GLY A 130 -4.33 0.14 -5.12
N ASN A 131 -3.91 -0.20 -6.35
CA ASN A 131 -3.74 0.74 -7.44
C ASN A 131 -4.24 0.03 -8.71
N LYS A 132 -4.83 0.77 -9.67
CA LYS A 132 -5.46 0.26 -10.90
C LYS A 132 -6.95 -0.15 -10.75
N THR A 133 -7.34 -1.32 -11.25
CA THR A 133 -8.69 -1.71 -11.67
C THR A 133 -9.78 -1.56 -10.63
N PHE A 134 -9.58 -2.08 -9.41
CA PHE A 134 -10.60 -2.07 -8.35
C PHE A 134 -10.40 -0.96 -7.32
N ASN A 135 -9.40 -0.09 -7.52
CA ASN A 135 -9.03 0.93 -6.53
C ASN A 135 -10.18 1.94 -6.29
N THR A 136 -10.86 2.37 -7.35
CA THR A 136 -11.93 3.38 -7.23
C THR A 136 -13.17 2.83 -6.54
N VAL A 137 -13.48 1.54 -6.75
CA VAL A 137 -14.61 0.82 -6.15
C VAL A 137 -14.29 0.12 -4.82
N LYS A 138 -13.03 0.14 -4.35
CA LYS A 138 -12.58 -0.55 -3.14
C LYS A 138 -13.50 -0.37 -1.91
N PRO A 139 -14.08 0.82 -1.62
CA PRO A 139 -14.99 0.98 -0.49
C PRO A 139 -16.30 0.19 -0.57
N LEU A 140 -16.64 -0.37 -1.74
CA LEU A 140 -17.82 -1.22 -1.96
C LEU A 140 -17.57 -2.70 -1.66
N MET A 141 -16.32 -3.09 -1.38
CA MET A 141 -15.91 -4.49 -1.36
C MET A 141 -15.23 -4.88 -0.05
N ASN A 142 -15.37 -6.15 0.32
CA ASN A 142 -14.58 -6.83 1.33
C ASN A 142 -13.75 -7.96 0.71
N PHE A 143 -12.60 -8.24 1.30
CA PHE A 143 -11.72 -9.34 0.93
C PHE A 143 -11.49 -10.25 2.13
N TRP A 144 -11.72 -11.54 1.93
CA TRP A 144 -11.56 -12.59 2.93
C TRP A 144 -10.68 -13.72 2.40
N ALA A 145 -10.08 -14.48 3.31
CA ALA A 145 -9.44 -15.74 2.99
C ALA A 145 -10.00 -16.86 3.86
N ALA A 146 -10.29 -18.00 3.25
CA ALA A 146 -10.77 -19.22 3.87
C ALA A 146 -9.77 -20.35 3.59
N PHE A 147 -8.94 -20.66 4.58
CA PHE A 147 -7.98 -21.74 4.50
C PHE A 147 -8.64 -23.10 4.79
N THR A 148 -8.34 -24.08 3.97
CA THR A 148 -8.58 -25.50 4.20
C THR A 148 -7.34 -26.26 3.76
N ALA A 149 -6.84 -27.16 4.61
CA ALA A 149 -5.69 -27.98 4.25
C ALA A 149 -6.06 -29.00 3.16
N SER A 150 -5.20 -29.07 2.15
CA SER A 150 -5.22 -30.11 1.11
C SER A 150 -4.41 -31.32 1.55
N LYS A 151 -4.70 -32.50 0.99
CA LYS A 151 -3.89 -33.69 1.23
C LYS A 151 -2.68 -33.78 0.31
N GLU A 152 -2.79 -33.16 -0.87
CA GLU A 152 -1.72 -33.05 -1.85
C GLU A 152 -1.42 -31.57 -2.14
N SER A 153 -0.14 -31.28 -2.40
CA SER A 153 0.30 -29.93 -2.74
C SER A 153 0.20 -29.65 -4.25
N GLY A 154 -0.27 -28.46 -4.59
CA GLY A 154 -0.40 -27.93 -5.94
C GLY A 154 -1.59 -28.42 -6.76
N VAL A 155 -1.58 -28.07 -8.04
CA VAL A 155 -2.65 -28.33 -9.01
C VAL A 155 -2.36 -29.62 -9.81
N GLY A 156 -3.41 -30.33 -10.24
CA GLY A 156 -3.32 -31.50 -11.11
C GLY A 156 -3.00 -31.17 -12.57
N VAL A 157 -2.56 -32.15 -13.36
CA VAL A 157 -2.18 -31.97 -14.78
C VAL A 157 -2.60 -33.17 -15.62
N GLY A 158 -2.83 -32.97 -16.92
CA GLY A 158 -3.24 -34.05 -17.83
C GLY A 158 -4.69 -34.49 -17.67
N GLY A 159 -5.57 -33.59 -17.21
CA GLY A 159 -6.98 -33.88 -16.92
C GLY A 159 -7.20 -34.57 -15.58
N GLU A 160 -6.14 -34.82 -14.82
CA GLU A 160 -6.19 -35.57 -13.56
C GLU A 160 -6.04 -34.62 -12.35
N PRO A 161 -7.11 -34.38 -11.58
CA PRO A 161 -7.04 -33.59 -10.36
C PRO A 161 -6.30 -34.33 -9.24
N LYS A 162 -5.61 -33.57 -8.40
CA LYS A 162 -5.03 -34.05 -7.14
C LYS A 162 -6.10 -34.15 -6.05
N ASP A 163 -5.83 -34.91 -4.98
CA ASP A 163 -6.68 -35.03 -3.78
C ASP A 163 -6.63 -33.73 -2.95
N THR A 164 -7.34 -32.73 -3.48
CA THR A 164 -7.46 -31.36 -2.99
C THR A 164 -8.94 -31.04 -2.79
N PRO A 165 -9.31 -30.08 -1.91
CA PRO A 165 -10.70 -29.81 -1.55
C PRO A 165 -11.62 -29.51 -2.75
N PHE A 166 -11.12 -28.76 -3.74
CA PHE A 166 -11.85 -28.34 -4.92
C PHE A 166 -11.39 -29.05 -6.20
N GLY A 167 -10.30 -29.81 -6.12
CA GLY A 167 -9.83 -30.67 -7.20
C GLY A 167 -9.32 -29.84 -8.37
N LEU A 168 -8.45 -28.86 -8.14
CA LEU A 168 -7.96 -28.02 -9.24
C LEU A 168 -7.00 -28.78 -10.17
N TYR A 169 -7.15 -28.60 -11.49
CA TYR A 169 -6.33 -29.26 -12.49
C TYR A 169 -6.23 -28.52 -13.83
N ARG A 170 -5.27 -28.96 -14.66
CA ARG A 170 -5.11 -28.58 -16.07
C ARG A 170 -5.37 -29.78 -16.97
N ASP A 171 -6.01 -29.57 -18.12
CA ASP A 171 -6.24 -30.64 -19.11
C ASP A 171 -4.93 -31.21 -19.69
N GLY A 172 -3.89 -30.38 -19.74
CA GLY A 172 -2.56 -30.75 -20.21
C GLY A 172 -1.47 -30.00 -19.46
N THR A 173 -0.35 -29.77 -20.14
CA THR A 173 0.73 -28.89 -19.65
C THR A 173 0.51 -27.42 -20.01
N GLU A 174 -0.63 -27.13 -20.65
CA GLU A 174 -0.99 -25.80 -21.14
C GLU A 174 -1.23 -24.82 -20.00
N LEU A 175 -0.54 -23.69 -20.05
CA LEU A 175 -0.80 -22.55 -19.16
C LEU A 175 -1.96 -21.70 -19.68
N ARG A 176 -3.14 -22.33 -19.77
CA ARG A 176 -4.40 -21.71 -20.19
C ARG A 176 -5.36 -21.55 -19.00
N GLY A 177 -6.18 -22.58 -18.79
CA GLY A 177 -7.18 -22.64 -17.74
C GLY A 177 -6.72 -23.51 -16.58
N VAL A 178 -7.24 -23.21 -15.39
CA VAL A 178 -7.27 -24.13 -14.26
C VAL A 178 -8.73 -24.45 -13.98
N TYR A 179 -9.09 -25.72 -14.12
CA TYR A 179 -10.45 -26.21 -13.90
C TYR A 179 -10.60 -26.78 -12.49
N TYR A 180 -11.83 -26.96 -12.04
CA TYR A 180 -12.17 -27.58 -10.75
C TYR A 180 -13.00 -28.84 -10.96
N ALA A 181 -12.70 -29.90 -10.20
CA ALA A 181 -13.44 -31.15 -10.25
C ALA A 181 -14.61 -31.21 -9.23
N HIS A 182 -14.63 -30.31 -8.24
CA HIS A 182 -15.58 -30.38 -7.12
C HIS A 182 -16.42 -29.10 -6.93
N PRO A 183 -17.18 -28.64 -7.95
CA PRO A 183 -17.96 -27.40 -7.87
C PRO A 183 -19.03 -27.40 -6.78
N LYS A 184 -19.64 -28.57 -6.47
CA LYS A 184 -20.62 -28.69 -5.38
C LYS A 184 -20.00 -28.45 -4.01
N VAL A 185 -18.74 -28.84 -3.82
CA VAL A 185 -17.99 -28.59 -2.58
C VAL A 185 -17.69 -27.09 -2.45
N ALA A 186 -17.26 -26.44 -3.54
CA ALA A 186 -17.05 -24.99 -3.58
C ALA A 186 -18.35 -24.21 -3.30
N ALA A 187 -19.47 -24.62 -3.89
CA ALA A 187 -20.79 -24.04 -3.65
C ALA A 187 -21.23 -24.21 -2.18
N ALA A 188 -21.07 -25.42 -1.63
CA ALA A 188 -21.41 -25.68 -0.23
C ALA A 188 -20.51 -24.90 0.75
N ALA A 189 -19.22 -24.77 0.45
CA ALA A 189 -18.27 -23.95 1.21
C ALA A 189 -18.69 -22.47 1.21
N CYS A 190 -18.97 -21.90 0.03
CA CYS A 190 -19.46 -20.53 -0.10
C CYS A 190 -20.78 -20.32 0.67
N LYS A 191 -21.77 -21.22 0.48
CA LYS A 191 -23.05 -21.18 1.20
C LYS A 191 -22.90 -21.25 2.72
N SER A 192 -21.90 -21.97 3.22
CA SER A 192 -21.64 -22.08 4.67
C SER A 192 -21.24 -20.75 5.34
N LEU A 193 -20.84 -19.75 4.53
CA LEU A 193 -20.38 -18.45 5.00
C LEU A 193 -21.49 -17.38 5.08
N GLY A 194 -22.70 -17.70 4.61
CA GLY A 194 -23.80 -16.73 4.51
C GLY A 194 -23.40 -15.54 3.64
N ASP A 195 -23.66 -14.33 4.12
CA ASP A 195 -23.42 -13.07 3.40
C ASP A 195 -21.94 -12.73 3.17
N ARG A 196 -20.99 -13.59 3.58
CA ARG A 196 -19.53 -13.36 3.40
C ARG A 196 -18.97 -14.02 2.13
N CYS A 197 -19.82 -14.37 1.17
CA CYS A 197 -19.39 -15.02 -0.06
C CYS A 197 -20.31 -14.65 -1.23
N ASP A 198 -20.00 -13.53 -1.88
CA ASP A 198 -20.66 -13.13 -3.14
C ASP A 198 -19.87 -13.64 -4.34
N TYR A 199 -18.54 -13.48 -4.29
CA TYR A 199 -17.62 -13.90 -5.36
C TYR A 199 -16.55 -14.84 -4.81
N PRO A 200 -16.77 -16.16 -4.89
CA PRO A 200 -15.80 -17.16 -4.47
C PRO A 200 -14.63 -17.28 -5.45
N ILE A 201 -13.41 -17.15 -4.94
CA ILE A 201 -12.15 -17.28 -5.67
C ILE A 201 -11.43 -18.55 -5.20
N LEU A 202 -11.26 -19.54 -6.06
CA LEU A 202 -10.46 -20.74 -5.78
C LEU A 202 -8.99 -20.44 -6.11
N LEU A 203 -8.14 -20.37 -5.09
CA LEU A 203 -6.72 -20.10 -5.23
C LEU A 203 -5.93 -21.41 -5.22
N GLY A 204 -5.42 -21.81 -6.38
CA GLY A 204 -4.62 -23.04 -6.54
C GLY A 204 -3.13 -22.80 -6.28
N ASN A 205 -2.50 -23.62 -5.45
CA ASN A 205 -1.07 -23.54 -5.09
C ASN A 205 -0.13 -23.90 -6.26
N ASP A 206 -0.07 -23.06 -7.30
CA ASP A 206 0.78 -23.22 -8.48
C ASP A 206 1.42 -21.86 -8.83
N PRO A 207 2.74 -21.72 -8.94
CA PRO A 207 3.37 -20.45 -9.26
C PRO A 207 3.17 -20.01 -10.73
N LEU A 208 2.54 -20.81 -11.58
CA LEU A 208 2.41 -20.58 -13.02
C LEU A 208 1.04 -20.04 -13.42
N TYR A 209 0.96 -19.40 -14.59
CA TYR A 209 -0.24 -18.82 -15.20
C TYR A 209 -1.43 -19.78 -15.16
N GLY A 210 -2.57 -19.27 -14.72
CA GLY A 210 -3.80 -20.04 -14.72
C GLY A 210 -4.95 -19.20 -14.20
N GLY A 211 -6.06 -19.24 -14.90
CA GLY A 211 -7.28 -18.58 -14.50
C GLY A 211 -8.49 -19.25 -15.11
N LEU A 212 -9.66 -19.02 -14.51
CA LEU A 212 -10.94 -19.35 -15.11
C LEU A 212 -12.00 -18.43 -14.51
N GLY A 213 -12.67 -17.65 -15.37
CA GLY A 213 -13.82 -16.85 -15.00
C GLY A 213 -15.10 -17.68 -14.89
N GLY A 214 -16.10 -17.16 -14.18
CA GLY A 214 -17.40 -17.79 -14.01
C GLY A 214 -17.89 -17.75 -12.58
N ARG A 215 -18.81 -18.66 -12.22
CA ARG A 215 -19.38 -18.74 -10.86
C ARG A 215 -18.31 -18.87 -9.77
N PHE A 216 -17.28 -19.67 -10.05
CA PHE A 216 -16.07 -19.74 -9.24
C PHE A 216 -14.92 -19.17 -10.04
N THR A 217 -14.39 -18.03 -9.60
CA THR A 217 -13.16 -17.50 -10.18
C THR A 217 -12.02 -18.41 -9.76
N VAL A 218 -11.30 -19.02 -10.70
CA VAL A 218 -10.09 -19.79 -10.38
C VAL A 218 -8.87 -18.93 -10.69
N ILE A 219 -7.87 -18.98 -9.82
CA ILE A 219 -6.63 -18.26 -10.01
C ILE A 219 -5.44 -19.00 -9.41
N THR A 220 -4.25 -18.69 -9.90
CA THR A 220 -2.98 -19.12 -9.30
C THR A 220 -2.20 -17.92 -8.76
N PRO A 221 -1.36 -18.09 -7.73
CA PRO A 221 -0.55 -17.04 -7.14
C PRO A 221 0.67 -16.63 -7.99
N SER A 222 0.66 -16.84 -9.31
CA SER A 222 1.76 -16.43 -10.20
C SER A 222 2.19 -14.98 -9.91
N LEU A 223 3.49 -14.78 -9.72
CA LEU A 223 4.06 -13.45 -9.47
C LEU A 223 3.96 -12.58 -10.73
N ALA A 224 4.11 -13.18 -11.92
CA ALA A 224 4.08 -12.46 -13.19
C ALA A 224 2.65 -12.12 -13.63
N ASN A 225 1.71 -13.03 -13.42
CA ASN A 225 0.39 -12.98 -14.06
C ASN A 225 -0.80 -13.01 -13.09
N GLY A 226 -0.64 -13.54 -11.86
CA GLY A 226 -1.77 -13.84 -10.97
C GLY A 226 -2.68 -12.64 -10.72
N ALA A 227 -2.12 -11.45 -10.44
CA ALA A 227 -2.94 -10.26 -10.23
C ALA A 227 -3.58 -9.70 -11.52
N LEU A 228 -2.98 -9.91 -12.69
CA LEU A 228 -3.54 -9.46 -13.98
C LEU A 228 -4.70 -10.36 -14.40
N ILE A 229 -4.49 -11.68 -14.32
CA ILE A 229 -5.52 -12.67 -14.59
C ILE A 229 -6.66 -12.52 -13.57
N LEU A 230 -6.37 -12.35 -12.28
CA LEU A 230 -7.44 -12.19 -11.28
C LEU A 230 -8.38 -11.02 -11.60
N ARG A 231 -7.82 -9.89 -12.04
CA ARG A 231 -8.63 -8.73 -12.46
C ARG A 231 -9.47 -9.06 -13.71
N HIS A 232 -8.91 -9.81 -14.66
CA HIS A 232 -9.60 -10.22 -15.88
C HIS A 232 -10.78 -11.16 -15.55
N GLU A 233 -10.52 -12.21 -14.77
CA GLU A 233 -11.54 -13.19 -14.41
C GLU A 233 -12.62 -12.62 -13.48
N LEU A 234 -12.25 -11.72 -12.55
CA LEU A 234 -13.23 -10.97 -11.77
C LEU A 234 -14.01 -9.98 -12.63
N GLY A 235 -13.44 -9.48 -13.73
CA GLY A 235 -14.16 -8.73 -14.75
C GLY A 235 -15.36 -9.54 -15.27
N HIS A 236 -15.11 -10.76 -15.74
CA HIS A 236 -16.18 -11.68 -16.19
C HIS A 236 -17.14 -12.11 -15.08
N SER A 237 -16.63 -12.27 -13.86
CA SER A 237 -17.44 -12.77 -12.74
C SER A 237 -18.39 -11.69 -12.19
N ILE A 238 -17.92 -10.45 -12.10
CA ILE A 238 -18.68 -9.34 -11.51
C ILE A 238 -19.50 -8.60 -12.58
N ILE A 239 -18.91 -8.36 -13.75
CA ILE A 239 -19.48 -7.52 -14.80
C ILE A 239 -20.07 -8.42 -15.88
N LYS A 240 -21.20 -8.01 -16.45
CA LYS A 240 -21.67 -8.57 -17.72
C LYS A 240 -20.82 -8.00 -18.86
N VAL A 241 -19.61 -8.50 -18.98
CA VAL A 241 -18.55 -8.07 -19.90
C VAL A 241 -18.08 -9.27 -20.74
N GLY A 242 -17.72 -9.01 -21.99
CA GLY A 242 -17.20 -10.00 -22.92
C GLY A 242 -15.68 -10.04 -22.93
N GLU A 243 -15.15 -10.86 -23.83
CA GLU A 243 -13.75 -10.83 -24.22
C GLU A 243 -13.52 -9.68 -25.22
N GLU A 244 -12.40 -8.97 -25.11
CA GLU A 244 -11.98 -8.00 -26.13
C GLU A 244 -10.82 -8.53 -26.98
N TYR A 245 -10.16 -9.63 -26.56
CA TYR A 245 -9.17 -10.35 -27.37
C TYR A 245 -9.83 -11.15 -28.50
N ASP A 246 -9.09 -11.41 -29.59
CA ASP A 246 -9.62 -12.16 -30.73
C ASP A 246 -9.60 -13.68 -30.47
N GLY A 247 -10.36 -14.47 -31.21
CA GLY A 247 -10.41 -15.94 -31.09
C GLY A 247 -11.17 -16.49 -29.90
N GLY A 248 -11.71 -15.60 -29.08
CA GLY A 248 -12.68 -15.92 -28.07
C GLY A 248 -14.02 -16.41 -28.61
N PHE A 249 -14.91 -16.73 -27.67
CA PHE A 249 -16.29 -17.16 -27.91
C PHE A 249 -17.32 -16.18 -27.33
N ALA A 250 -16.89 -15.31 -26.41
CA ALA A 250 -17.77 -14.57 -25.51
C ALA A 250 -17.76 -13.06 -25.79
N TYR A 251 -18.35 -12.63 -26.90
CA TYR A 251 -18.48 -11.19 -27.25
C TYR A 251 -19.88 -10.66 -26.92
N PHE A 252 -20.08 -10.21 -25.69
CA PHE A 252 -21.34 -9.62 -25.22
C PHE A 252 -21.08 -8.55 -24.15
N GLY A 253 -22.12 -7.87 -23.69
CA GLY A 253 -22.00 -7.02 -22.52
C GLY A 253 -21.70 -5.55 -22.82
N VAL A 254 -21.12 -4.86 -21.83
CA VAL A 254 -20.88 -3.41 -21.85
C VAL A 254 -19.79 -2.99 -22.84
N ASP A 255 -18.94 -3.92 -23.23
CA ASP A 255 -17.73 -3.76 -24.05
C ASP A 255 -17.81 -4.47 -25.40
N ALA A 256 -18.93 -5.11 -25.74
CA ALA A 256 -19.08 -5.78 -27.03
C ALA A 256 -20.32 -5.29 -27.80
N HIS A 257 -20.17 -5.15 -29.12
CA HIS A 257 -21.26 -4.75 -30.00
C HIS A 257 -21.22 -5.54 -31.32
N LYS A 258 -22.34 -6.10 -31.76
CA LYS A 258 -22.40 -6.93 -32.99
C LYS A 258 -23.19 -6.31 -34.13
N ASN A 259 -24.04 -5.31 -33.87
CA ASN A 259 -25.01 -4.82 -34.84
C ASN A 259 -24.96 -3.29 -34.93
N LEU A 260 -24.24 -2.78 -35.93
CA LEU A 260 -24.08 -1.35 -36.20
C LEU A 260 -25.40 -0.59 -36.44
N SER A 261 -26.52 -1.28 -36.66
CA SER A 261 -27.85 -0.65 -36.75
C SER A 261 -28.50 -0.41 -35.37
N LYS A 262 -27.89 -0.91 -34.29
CA LYS A 262 -28.33 -0.72 -32.91
C LYS A 262 -27.47 0.33 -32.21
N PRO A 263 -27.97 0.97 -31.14
CA PRO A 263 -27.16 1.85 -30.32
C PRO A 263 -25.92 1.13 -29.78
N VAL A 264 -24.77 1.79 -29.86
CA VAL A 264 -23.50 1.30 -29.30
C VAL A 264 -23.56 1.43 -27.77
N PRO A 265 -23.26 0.37 -26.98
CA PRO A 265 -23.37 0.42 -25.52
C PRO A 265 -22.55 1.56 -24.89
N TRP A 266 -21.33 1.77 -25.38
CA TRP A 266 -20.41 2.83 -24.92
C TRP A 266 -20.48 4.13 -25.75
N ALA A 267 -21.60 4.40 -26.43
CA ALA A 267 -21.72 5.58 -27.32
C ALA A 267 -21.35 6.93 -26.64
N HIS A 268 -21.57 7.02 -25.33
CA HIS A 268 -21.29 8.21 -24.52
C HIS A 268 -19.80 8.34 -24.11
N TRP A 269 -18.98 7.33 -24.38
CA TRP A 269 -17.52 7.37 -24.22
C TRP A 269 -16.76 7.69 -25.51
N LEU A 270 -17.41 7.65 -26.69
CA LEU A 270 -16.78 7.90 -27.99
C LEU A 270 -16.04 9.25 -28.05
N THR A 271 -14.80 9.25 -28.56
CA THR A 271 -13.86 10.39 -28.48
C THR A 271 -14.32 11.66 -29.21
N ASN A 272 -15.32 11.59 -30.08
CA ASN A 272 -15.88 12.75 -30.80
C ASN A 272 -17.37 13.04 -30.50
N SER A 273 -17.91 12.47 -29.41
CA SER A 273 -19.34 12.58 -29.05
C SER A 273 -19.80 13.99 -28.61
N THR A 274 -18.88 14.95 -28.44
CA THR A 274 -19.21 16.33 -28.01
C THR A 274 -18.48 17.41 -28.80
N SER A 275 -19.05 17.82 -29.93
CA SER A 275 -19.05 19.26 -30.24
C SER A 275 -20.23 19.88 -29.49
N SER A 276 -19.94 20.45 -28.32
CA SER A 276 -20.81 21.37 -27.60
C SER A 276 -20.98 22.66 -28.40
N LYS A 277 -21.77 22.61 -29.48
CA LYS A 277 -22.40 23.81 -30.04
C LYS A 277 -23.87 23.78 -29.67
N SER A 278 -24.23 24.75 -28.83
CA SER A 278 -25.51 25.45 -28.73
C SER A 278 -26.70 24.74 -29.39
N LYS A 279 -27.67 24.33 -28.57
CA LYS A 279 -29.05 24.14 -28.98
C LYS A 279 -29.56 25.45 -29.60
N THR A 280 -29.48 25.55 -30.92
CA THR A 280 -30.46 26.28 -31.72
C THR A 280 -31.12 25.26 -32.62
N GLU A 281 -32.45 25.23 -32.51
CA GLU A 281 -33.34 24.42 -33.33
C GLU A 281 -33.07 24.65 -34.82
N SER A 282 -33.31 23.59 -35.60
CA SER A 282 -33.19 23.47 -37.05
C SER A 282 -31.77 23.29 -37.63
N ASP A 283 -31.25 22.06 -37.57
CA ASP A 283 -30.71 21.42 -38.78
C ASP A 283 -30.64 19.89 -38.64
N ASP A 284 -31.21 19.21 -39.62
CA ASP A 284 -31.27 17.76 -39.79
C ASP A 284 -30.02 17.30 -40.57
N SER A 285 -28.83 17.36 -39.96
CA SER A 285 -27.63 16.62 -40.41
C SER A 285 -26.40 16.93 -39.55
N THR A 286 -26.18 16.18 -38.48
CA THR A 286 -24.84 15.76 -38.00
C THR A 286 -25.02 14.76 -36.85
N LYS A 287 -25.47 13.55 -37.20
CA LYS A 287 -25.14 12.38 -36.36
C LYS A 287 -23.61 12.33 -36.30
N SER A 288 -23.03 12.35 -35.10
CA SER A 288 -21.64 11.95 -34.93
C SER A 288 -21.50 10.57 -35.57
N GLU A 289 -20.85 10.47 -36.73
CA GLU A 289 -20.73 9.19 -37.42
C GLU A 289 -19.89 8.27 -36.56
N VAL A 290 -20.48 7.14 -36.19
CA VAL A 290 -19.83 6.05 -35.49
C VAL A 290 -18.85 5.43 -36.48
N ARG A 291 -17.55 5.69 -36.31
CA ARG A 291 -16.50 5.15 -37.17
C ARG A 291 -16.13 3.74 -36.71
N VAL A 292 -16.05 2.80 -37.64
CA VAL A 292 -15.41 1.50 -37.43
C VAL A 292 -13.94 1.66 -37.80
N GLU A 293 -13.05 1.31 -36.88
CA GLU A 293 -11.61 1.35 -37.10
C GLU A 293 -11.21 0.19 -38.00
N ARG A 294 -10.44 0.46 -39.06
CA ARG A 294 -10.17 -0.53 -40.10
C ARG A 294 -9.06 -1.49 -39.66
N ALA A 295 -9.44 -2.72 -39.32
CA ALA A 295 -8.54 -3.80 -38.95
C ALA A 295 -9.02 -5.16 -39.47
N VAL A 296 -8.11 -6.12 -39.55
CA VAL A 296 -8.40 -7.53 -39.85
C VAL A 296 -7.43 -8.44 -39.08
N MET A 297 -7.84 -9.67 -38.81
CA MET A 297 -7.00 -10.72 -38.26
C MET A 297 -6.80 -11.81 -39.32
N PRO A 298 -5.78 -11.71 -40.19
CA PRO A 298 -5.52 -12.73 -41.21
C PRO A 298 -5.14 -14.10 -40.63
N MET A 299 -4.64 -14.17 -39.40
CA MET A 299 -4.21 -15.42 -38.78
C MET A 299 -4.41 -15.41 -37.28
N GLN A 300 -4.93 -16.51 -36.76
CA GLN A 300 -4.90 -16.85 -35.34
C GLN A 300 -4.81 -18.36 -35.15
N GLU A 301 -4.02 -18.79 -34.18
CA GLU A 301 -3.81 -20.19 -33.86
C GLU A 301 -3.51 -20.38 -32.36
N TYR A 302 -4.36 -21.15 -31.67
CA TYR A 302 -4.12 -21.60 -30.30
C TYR A 302 -3.21 -22.83 -30.30
N ALA A 303 -1.92 -22.60 -30.58
CA ALA A 303 -0.97 -23.65 -30.88
C ALA A 303 -0.79 -24.69 -29.77
N TRP A 304 -0.72 -24.27 -28.50
CA TRP A 304 -0.47 -25.12 -27.33
C TRP A 304 0.61 -26.21 -27.53
N THR A 305 1.62 -25.91 -28.34
CA THR A 305 2.55 -26.90 -28.88
C THR A 305 3.88 -26.81 -28.18
N LEU A 306 4.34 -27.94 -27.62
CA LEU A 306 5.72 -28.09 -27.16
C LEU A 306 6.66 -28.09 -28.36
N LEU A 307 7.66 -27.22 -28.33
CA LEU A 307 8.65 -27.13 -29.38
C LEU A 307 9.72 -28.22 -29.26
N ASN A 308 10.29 -28.58 -30.40
CA ASN A 308 11.49 -29.40 -30.49
C ASN A 308 12.52 -28.72 -31.40
N THR A 309 13.79 -29.09 -31.26
CA THR A 309 14.89 -28.58 -32.08
C THR A 309 14.97 -29.22 -33.47
N SER A 310 14.22 -30.31 -33.68
CA SER A 310 14.25 -31.07 -34.94
C SER A 310 13.45 -30.42 -36.06
N ALA A 311 12.39 -29.66 -35.71
CA ALA A 311 11.55 -28.95 -36.67
C ALA A 311 10.89 -27.73 -36.01
N PRO A 312 10.84 -26.58 -36.71
CA PRO A 312 10.11 -25.41 -36.22
C PRO A 312 8.60 -25.68 -36.25
N TRP A 313 7.88 -25.02 -35.35
CA TRP A 313 6.44 -24.85 -35.52
C TRP A 313 6.21 -23.71 -36.52
N ALA A 314 5.35 -23.91 -37.52
CA ALA A 314 5.12 -22.90 -38.54
C ALA A 314 3.67 -22.94 -39.02
N VAL A 315 3.13 -21.77 -39.34
CA VAL A 315 1.79 -21.59 -39.88
C VAL A 315 1.85 -20.70 -41.12
N ASP A 316 1.06 -21.09 -42.13
CA ASP A 316 0.91 -20.32 -43.36
C ASP A 316 -0.42 -19.57 -43.32
N PHE A 317 -0.45 -18.31 -43.75
CA PHE A 317 -1.66 -17.50 -43.84
C PHE A 317 -1.66 -16.60 -45.08
N GLU A 318 -2.79 -15.99 -45.41
CA GLU A 318 -2.92 -15.08 -46.56
C GLU A 318 -3.17 -13.64 -46.09
N SER A 319 -2.44 -12.68 -46.66
CA SER A 319 -2.75 -11.25 -46.53
C SER A 319 -3.34 -10.71 -47.84
N SER A 320 -4.28 -9.77 -47.69
CA SER A 320 -4.87 -9.02 -48.80
C SER A 320 -3.92 -7.99 -49.41
N GLY A 321 -2.88 -7.59 -48.68
CA GLY A 321 -1.98 -6.49 -49.04
C GLY A 321 -2.62 -5.09 -49.06
N SER A 322 -3.75 -4.92 -48.36
CA SER A 322 -4.54 -3.68 -48.37
C SER A 322 -4.43 -2.86 -47.08
N TYR A 323 -3.60 -3.25 -46.14
CA TYR A 323 -3.44 -2.61 -44.83
C TYR A 323 -2.07 -1.94 -44.74
N ALA A 324 -1.97 -0.89 -43.92
CA ALA A 324 -0.78 -0.05 -43.85
C ALA A 324 0.25 -0.57 -42.85
N ARG A 325 -0.19 -1.31 -41.82
CA ARG A 325 0.61 -1.76 -40.68
C ARG A 325 0.17 -3.14 -40.24
N HIS A 326 1.01 -3.84 -39.47
CA HIS A 326 0.64 -5.11 -38.86
C HIS A 326 1.25 -5.30 -37.47
N LEU A 327 0.68 -6.23 -36.72
CA LEU A 327 1.12 -6.71 -35.42
C LEU A 327 1.21 -8.22 -35.47
N VAL A 328 2.35 -8.77 -35.04
CA VAL A 328 2.46 -10.19 -34.69
C VAL A 328 2.35 -10.28 -33.17
N ARG A 329 1.29 -10.92 -32.69
CA ARG A 329 1.03 -11.15 -31.27
C ARG A 329 1.18 -12.63 -30.98
N PHE A 330 1.88 -12.99 -29.92
CA PHE A 330 2.01 -14.39 -29.53
C PHE A 330 2.24 -14.55 -28.03
N SER A 331 2.03 -15.76 -27.52
CA SER A 331 2.41 -16.08 -26.14
C SER A 331 3.20 -17.38 -26.09
N VAL A 332 4.17 -17.39 -25.19
CA VAL A 332 5.12 -18.49 -25.00
C VAL A 332 5.32 -18.77 -23.52
N SER A 333 5.75 -20.00 -23.21
CA SER A 333 6.13 -20.47 -21.87
C SER A 333 7.42 -21.29 -21.96
N GLY A 334 8.26 -21.23 -20.93
CA GLY A 334 9.49 -22.02 -20.85
C GLY A 334 10.66 -21.50 -21.70
N MET A 335 10.62 -20.23 -22.11
CA MET A 335 11.60 -19.58 -23.00
C MET A 335 12.08 -18.25 -22.41
N PRO A 336 12.90 -18.26 -21.34
CA PRO A 336 13.33 -17.05 -20.64
C PRO A 336 14.41 -16.23 -21.37
N ALA A 337 15.10 -16.76 -22.38
CA ALA A 337 16.20 -16.08 -23.07
C ALA A 337 15.93 -15.93 -24.59
N ALA A 338 16.47 -14.86 -25.20
CA ALA A 338 16.29 -14.59 -26.63
C ALA A 338 16.93 -15.69 -27.47
N ALA A 339 18.01 -16.29 -26.94
CA ALA A 339 18.68 -17.45 -27.51
C ALA A 339 17.87 -18.75 -27.44
N ASP A 340 16.74 -18.82 -26.72
CA ASP A 340 15.92 -20.04 -26.65
C ASP A 340 15.05 -20.22 -27.91
N LEU A 341 14.55 -19.13 -28.51
CA LEU A 341 13.55 -19.18 -29.58
C LEU A 341 13.84 -18.13 -30.65
N LYS A 342 13.70 -18.54 -31.92
CA LYS A 342 13.66 -17.63 -33.07
C LYS A 342 12.23 -17.50 -33.60
N VAL A 343 11.77 -16.27 -33.83
CA VAL A 343 10.44 -16.01 -34.42
C VAL A 343 10.63 -15.30 -35.76
N GLU A 344 10.15 -15.88 -36.84
CA GLU A 344 10.37 -15.38 -38.19
C GLU A 344 9.07 -15.22 -38.97
N LEU A 345 8.89 -14.07 -39.62
CA LEU A 345 7.83 -13.83 -40.60
C LEU A 345 8.44 -13.73 -42.00
N ASP A 346 8.07 -14.65 -42.90
CA ASP A 346 8.65 -14.80 -44.23
C ASP A 346 10.19 -14.94 -44.25
N GLY A 347 10.76 -15.48 -43.17
CA GLY A 347 12.20 -15.60 -42.98
C GLY A 347 12.89 -14.32 -42.48
N GLU A 348 12.14 -13.24 -42.24
CA GLU A 348 12.63 -12.08 -41.50
C GLU A 348 12.49 -12.34 -40.00
N ASP A 349 13.57 -12.18 -39.25
CA ASP A 349 13.56 -12.32 -37.79
C ASP A 349 12.79 -11.15 -37.15
N LEU A 350 11.80 -11.49 -36.33
CA LEU A 350 10.99 -10.51 -35.64
C LEU A 350 11.71 -9.84 -34.46
N GLN A 351 12.89 -10.34 -34.08
CA GLN A 351 13.71 -9.82 -32.98
C GLN A 351 12.89 -9.65 -31.69
N TRP A 352 12.11 -10.68 -31.36
CA TRP A 352 11.36 -10.67 -30.12
C TRP A 352 12.32 -10.65 -28.93
N VAL A 353 11.97 -9.90 -27.89
CA VAL A 353 12.75 -9.80 -26.66
C VAL A 353 11.99 -10.53 -25.57
N PRO A 354 12.55 -11.60 -24.96
CA PRO A 354 11.89 -12.25 -23.84
C PRO A 354 11.79 -11.30 -22.66
N ARG A 355 10.68 -11.38 -21.95
CA ARG A 355 10.57 -10.76 -20.64
C ARG A 355 11.31 -11.65 -19.66
N GLU A 356 12.30 -11.10 -18.95
CA GLU A 356 13.01 -11.90 -17.95
C GLU A 356 12.08 -12.29 -16.79
N HIS A 357 12.58 -13.17 -15.94
CA HIS A 357 11.87 -13.74 -14.78
C HIS A 357 10.52 -14.42 -15.08
N ILE A 358 10.05 -14.45 -16.33
CA ILE A 358 8.92 -15.28 -16.75
C ILE A 358 9.24 -16.76 -16.55
N GLY A 359 10.46 -17.20 -16.92
CA GLY A 359 10.90 -18.57 -16.71
C GLY A 359 9.98 -19.59 -17.40
N LYS A 360 9.30 -20.41 -16.58
CA LYS A 360 8.31 -21.39 -17.04
C LYS A 360 6.90 -20.82 -17.17
N ASP A 361 6.68 -19.61 -16.68
CA ASP A 361 5.38 -18.97 -16.75
C ASP A 361 5.03 -18.56 -18.20
N ARG A 362 3.77 -18.21 -18.45
CA ARG A 362 3.31 -17.76 -19.76
C ARG A 362 3.37 -16.24 -19.84
N TRP A 363 3.81 -15.71 -20.98
CA TRP A 363 3.76 -14.27 -21.26
C TRP A 363 3.33 -13.99 -22.70
N HIS A 364 2.71 -12.82 -22.91
CA HIS A 364 2.22 -12.36 -24.22
C HIS A 364 3.14 -11.26 -24.76
N TYR A 365 3.48 -11.35 -26.03
CA TYR A 365 4.40 -10.47 -26.75
C TYR A 365 3.70 -9.86 -27.96
N ASP A 366 3.97 -8.58 -28.18
CA ASP A 366 3.44 -7.80 -29.29
C ASP A 366 4.60 -7.22 -30.09
N VAL A 367 4.67 -7.57 -31.37
CA VAL A 367 5.66 -7.04 -32.32
C VAL A 367 4.96 -6.19 -33.38
N TYR A 368 4.97 -4.87 -33.18
CA TYR A 368 4.38 -3.90 -34.10
C TYR A 368 5.31 -3.59 -35.29
N ARG A 369 4.73 -3.43 -36.48
CA ARG A 369 5.45 -3.09 -37.71
C ARG A 369 4.69 -2.03 -38.51
N ASP A 370 5.39 -0.96 -38.89
CA ASP A 370 4.83 0.19 -39.61
C ASP A 370 4.60 -0.06 -41.12
N GLY A 371 4.89 -1.27 -41.62
CA GLY A 371 4.66 -1.66 -43.01
C GLY A 371 3.56 -2.70 -43.15
N GLY A 372 2.71 -2.57 -44.16
CA GLY A 372 1.71 -3.58 -44.51
C GLY A 372 2.34 -4.84 -45.08
N LEU A 373 1.71 -5.99 -44.88
CA LEU A 373 2.14 -7.23 -45.53
C LEU A 373 1.81 -7.14 -47.03
N PRO A 374 2.69 -7.61 -47.94
CA PRO A 374 2.35 -7.75 -49.36
C PRO A 374 1.10 -8.64 -49.57
N ALA A 375 0.41 -8.46 -50.69
CA ALA A 375 -0.67 -9.38 -51.04
C ALA A 375 -0.11 -10.78 -51.35
N GLY A 376 -0.64 -11.81 -50.71
CA GLY A 376 -0.24 -13.20 -50.97
C GLY A 376 -0.11 -14.05 -49.72
N LYS A 377 0.63 -15.14 -49.86
CA LYS A 377 0.83 -16.15 -48.83
C LYS A 377 2.07 -15.80 -48.00
N HIS A 378 1.91 -15.80 -46.68
CA HIS A 378 2.94 -15.54 -45.69
C HIS A 378 3.17 -16.78 -44.82
N ARG A 379 4.35 -16.87 -44.21
CA ARG A 379 4.70 -17.92 -43.26
C ARG A 379 5.27 -17.32 -41.98
N LEU A 380 4.66 -17.65 -40.85
CA LEU A 380 5.19 -17.36 -39.53
C LEU A 380 5.76 -18.64 -38.91
N SER A 381 6.97 -18.59 -38.38
CA SER A 381 7.65 -19.76 -37.79
C SER A 381 8.31 -19.46 -36.46
N PHE A 382 8.27 -20.45 -35.57
CA PHE A 382 8.83 -20.48 -34.23
C PHE A 382 9.82 -21.64 -34.16
N THR A 383 11.12 -21.31 -34.09
CA THR A 383 12.21 -22.29 -34.09
C THR A 383 12.86 -22.34 -32.72
N LEU A 384 12.77 -23.48 -32.04
CA LEU A 384 13.51 -23.69 -30.79
C LEU A 384 14.99 -23.86 -31.09
N LEU A 385 15.83 -23.05 -30.44
CA LEU A 385 17.28 -23.04 -30.64
C LEU A 385 18.02 -23.80 -29.53
N GLU A 386 17.49 -23.83 -28.30
CA GLU A 386 18.11 -24.51 -27.16
C GLU A 386 17.44 -25.86 -26.86
N GLY A 387 18.15 -26.96 -27.13
CA GLY A 387 17.66 -28.32 -26.93
C GLY A 387 17.38 -28.68 -25.47
N LYS A 388 18.00 -28.01 -24.49
CA LYS A 388 17.70 -28.21 -23.07
C LYS A 388 16.28 -27.78 -22.67
N ARG A 389 15.59 -27.00 -23.52
CA ARG A 389 14.22 -26.56 -23.28
C ARG A 389 13.17 -27.53 -23.82
N GLU A 390 13.57 -28.59 -24.54
CA GLU A 390 12.61 -29.57 -25.03
C GLU A 390 11.81 -30.19 -23.87
N GLY A 391 10.50 -30.26 -24.03
CA GLY A 391 9.58 -30.70 -22.98
C GLY A 391 9.08 -29.59 -22.05
N GLU A 392 9.65 -28.39 -22.13
CA GLU A 392 9.22 -27.21 -21.35
C GLU A 392 8.84 -26.01 -22.23
N ALA A 393 9.56 -25.78 -23.34
CA ALA A 393 9.27 -24.67 -24.25
C ALA A 393 7.97 -24.91 -25.03
N GLN A 394 6.99 -24.04 -24.83
CA GLN A 394 5.68 -24.13 -25.47
C GLN A 394 5.30 -22.83 -26.18
N VAL A 395 4.87 -22.93 -27.43
CA VAL A 395 4.11 -21.85 -28.10
C VAL A 395 2.65 -22.03 -27.72
N CYS A 396 2.07 -21.02 -27.09
CA CYS A 396 0.74 -21.11 -26.50
C CYS A 396 -0.34 -20.57 -27.46
N ASN A 397 -0.15 -19.36 -27.99
CA ASN A 397 -1.08 -18.69 -28.89
C ASN A 397 -0.31 -17.80 -29.87
N VAL A 398 -0.80 -17.64 -31.10
CA VAL A 398 -0.18 -16.80 -32.13
C VAL A 398 -1.26 -16.13 -32.97
N GLU A 399 -1.09 -14.84 -33.26
CA GLU A 399 -2.01 -13.97 -33.98
C GLU A 399 -1.22 -13.04 -34.91
N VAL A 400 -1.78 -12.78 -36.08
CA VAL A 400 -1.34 -11.67 -36.95
C VAL A 400 -2.55 -10.78 -37.17
N LEU A 401 -2.38 -9.49 -36.89
CA LEU A 401 -3.38 -8.45 -37.03
C LEU A 401 -2.86 -7.41 -38.02
N GLU A 402 -3.71 -6.93 -38.92
CA GLU A 402 -3.38 -5.86 -39.87
C GLU A 402 -4.29 -4.65 -39.65
N PHE A 403 -3.73 -3.45 -39.74
CA PHE A 403 -4.40 -2.20 -39.44
C PHE A 403 -4.30 -1.20 -40.59
N GLY A 404 -5.32 -0.35 -40.74
CA GLY A 404 -5.24 0.83 -41.58
C GLY A 404 -4.15 1.81 -41.09
N ASP A 405 -3.96 2.90 -41.84
CA ASP A 405 -3.15 4.02 -41.36
C ASP A 405 -3.86 4.76 -40.20
N GLU A 406 -3.26 5.80 -39.63
CA GLU A 406 -3.87 6.52 -38.49
C GLU A 406 -5.17 7.27 -38.85
N ASP A 407 -5.45 7.51 -40.13
CA ASP A 407 -6.72 8.10 -40.58
C ASP A 407 -7.84 7.05 -40.60
N GLU A 408 -7.51 5.78 -40.85
CA GLU A 408 -8.43 4.64 -40.91
C GLU A 408 -8.51 3.83 -39.59
N PHE A 409 -7.44 3.82 -38.79
CA PHE A 409 -7.28 3.08 -37.53
C PHE A 409 -6.44 3.88 -36.54
N VAL A 410 -7.09 4.49 -35.54
CA VAL A 410 -6.39 5.22 -34.48
C VAL A 410 -5.87 4.24 -33.43
N SER A 411 -4.54 4.11 -33.37
CA SER A 411 -3.90 3.20 -32.42
C SER A 411 -3.63 3.83 -31.05
N THR A 412 -3.77 5.16 -30.94
CA THR A 412 -3.38 5.93 -29.76
C THR A 412 -4.24 5.58 -28.53
N PRO A 413 -3.61 5.28 -27.37
CA PRO A 413 -4.31 5.10 -26.11
C PRO A 413 -5.27 6.23 -25.73
N GLY A 414 -6.44 5.88 -25.21
CA GLY A 414 -7.50 6.80 -24.80
C GLY A 414 -8.51 7.14 -25.90
N HIS A 415 -8.38 6.56 -27.10
CA HIS A 415 -9.37 6.70 -28.17
C HIS A 415 -10.49 5.66 -28.05
N TYR A 416 -11.74 6.13 -28.01
CA TYR A 416 -12.94 5.30 -27.93
C TYR A 416 -13.67 5.33 -29.26
N SER A 417 -13.82 4.16 -29.85
CA SER A 417 -14.39 3.96 -31.18
C SER A 417 -15.03 2.57 -31.28
N LEU A 418 -15.19 2.04 -32.50
CA LEU A 418 -15.57 0.66 -32.74
C LEU A 418 -14.40 -0.08 -33.38
N TYR A 419 -13.64 -0.78 -32.55
CA TYR A 419 -12.52 -1.61 -32.98
C TYR A 419 -13.02 -3.03 -33.27
N PRO A 420 -12.80 -3.59 -34.47
CA PRO A 420 -13.20 -4.95 -34.78
C PRO A 420 -12.52 -5.99 -33.87
N THR A 421 -13.31 -6.93 -33.36
CA THR A 421 -12.85 -8.14 -32.67
C THR A 421 -13.40 -9.36 -33.40
N PHE A 422 -12.57 -10.36 -33.63
CA PHE A 422 -12.87 -11.52 -34.47
C PHE A 422 -13.02 -12.77 -33.62
N SER A 423 -14.16 -13.45 -33.70
CA SER A 423 -14.33 -14.75 -33.02
C SER A 423 -13.53 -15.86 -33.70
N ILE A 424 -13.39 -17.00 -33.03
CA ILE A 424 -12.82 -18.22 -33.63
C ILE A 424 -13.62 -18.72 -34.84
N THR A 425 -14.90 -18.37 -34.93
CA THR A 425 -15.76 -18.66 -36.09
C THR A 425 -15.73 -17.56 -37.15
N ASN A 426 -14.82 -16.59 -37.00
CA ASN A 426 -14.65 -15.41 -37.84
C ASN A 426 -15.89 -14.50 -37.90
N GLU A 427 -16.68 -14.47 -36.82
CA GLU A 427 -17.72 -13.47 -36.64
C GLU A 427 -17.10 -12.19 -36.10
N THR A 428 -17.39 -11.05 -36.75
CA THR A 428 -16.94 -9.75 -36.28
C THR A 428 -17.90 -9.18 -35.24
N SER A 429 -17.33 -8.79 -34.11
CA SER A 429 -17.93 -7.87 -33.14
C SER A 429 -17.06 -6.61 -33.04
N TYR A 430 -17.45 -5.67 -32.20
CA TYR A 430 -16.71 -4.45 -31.96
C TYR A 430 -16.48 -4.28 -30.47
N ARG A 431 -15.33 -3.69 -30.11
CA ARG A 431 -14.93 -3.31 -28.75
C ARG A 431 -14.66 -1.79 -28.65
N PRO A 432 -14.58 -1.21 -27.44
CA PRO A 432 -14.55 0.24 -27.25
C PRO A 432 -13.19 0.87 -27.57
N THR A 433 -12.12 0.13 -27.30
CA THR A 433 -10.73 0.62 -27.38
C THR A 433 -9.85 -0.35 -28.15
N ASN A 434 -8.68 0.11 -28.62
CA ASN A 434 -7.73 -0.78 -29.29
C ASN A 434 -7.12 -1.79 -28.30
N GLU A 435 -6.25 -1.29 -27.40
CA GLU A 435 -5.45 -2.07 -26.44
C GLU A 435 -5.52 -1.48 -25.00
N ASP A 436 -6.44 -0.54 -24.73
CA ASP A 436 -6.55 0.15 -23.43
C ASP A 436 -7.42 -0.59 -22.39
N CYS A 437 -7.70 -1.87 -22.62
CA CYS A 437 -8.52 -2.68 -21.74
C CYS A 437 -7.82 -4.00 -21.38
N LEU A 438 -7.83 -4.34 -20.09
CA LEU A 438 -7.39 -5.64 -19.58
C LEU A 438 -8.21 -6.81 -20.16
N MET A 439 -9.47 -6.56 -20.60
CA MET A 439 -10.27 -7.58 -21.31
C MET A 439 -9.72 -7.90 -22.70
N ARG A 440 -8.83 -7.03 -23.23
CA ARG A 440 -8.10 -7.19 -24.49
C ARG A 440 -6.68 -7.67 -24.24
N GLN A 441 -5.96 -6.96 -23.38
CA GLN A 441 -4.52 -7.12 -23.19
C GLN A 441 -4.22 -7.46 -21.74
N VAL A 442 -4.11 -8.77 -21.45
CA VAL A 442 -3.83 -9.31 -20.10
C VAL A 442 -2.42 -9.04 -19.57
N THR A 443 -1.65 -8.16 -20.23
CA THR A 443 -0.35 -7.65 -19.76
C THR A 443 -0.46 -6.26 -19.14
N THR A 444 -1.63 -5.61 -19.22
CA THR A 444 -1.88 -4.29 -18.63
C THR A 444 -3.04 -4.34 -17.63
N PRO A 445 -2.99 -3.58 -16.53
CA PRO A 445 -3.94 -3.78 -15.43
C PRO A 445 -5.26 -3.00 -15.57
N ASN A 446 -5.44 -2.14 -16.56
CA ASN A 446 -6.55 -1.17 -16.54
C ASN A 446 -7.76 -1.67 -17.33
N PHE A 447 -8.96 -1.45 -16.80
CA PHE A 447 -10.18 -1.52 -17.60
C PHE A 447 -10.33 -0.25 -18.45
N CYS A 448 -10.91 -0.40 -19.64
CA CYS A 448 -11.41 0.74 -20.39
C CYS A 448 -12.60 1.38 -19.63
N LYS A 449 -12.99 2.58 -20.03
CA LYS A 449 -14.05 3.35 -19.36
C LYS A 449 -15.43 2.68 -19.44
N ALA A 450 -15.69 1.88 -20.48
CA ALA A 450 -16.92 1.10 -20.55
C ALA A 450 -16.94 -0.03 -19.50
N CYS A 451 -15.81 -0.74 -19.34
CA CYS A 451 -15.66 -1.79 -18.35
C CYS A 451 -15.64 -1.25 -16.91
N ILE A 452 -14.98 -0.12 -16.63
CA ILE A 452 -15.00 0.47 -15.28
C ILE A 452 -16.39 0.98 -14.90
N GLU A 453 -17.14 1.55 -15.85
CA GLU A 453 -18.54 1.94 -15.64
C GLU A 453 -19.40 0.70 -15.35
N GLY A 454 -19.21 -0.38 -16.11
CA GLY A 454 -19.84 -1.67 -15.86
C GLY A 454 -19.53 -2.22 -14.46
N LEU A 455 -18.29 -2.06 -13.99
CA LEU A 455 -17.87 -2.46 -12.64
C LEU A 455 -18.62 -1.68 -11.56
N TRP A 456 -18.68 -0.35 -11.67
CA TRP A 456 -19.44 0.50 -10.75
C TRP A 456 -20.91 0.08 -10.69
N LEU A 457 -21.55 -0.07 -11.85
CA LEU A 457 -22.98 -0.41 -11.91
C LEU A 457 -23.26 -1.82 -11.37
N ALA A 458 -22.35 -2.77 -11.59
CA ALA A 458 -22.48 -4.12 -11.03
C ALA A 458 -22.41 -4.11 -9.50
N LEU A 459 -21.41 -3.42 -8.92
CA LEU A 459 -21.22 -3.38 -7.47
C LEU A 459 -22.28 -2.55 -6.75
N LEU A 460 -22.70 -1.42 -7.32
CA LEU A 460 -23.72 -0.55 -6.74
C LEU A 460 -25.13 -1.18 -6.74
N ARG A 461 -25.36 -2.24 -7.53
CA ARG A 461 -26.61 -2.99 -7.47
C ARG A 461 -26.83 -3.63 -6.09
N ASP A 462 -25.74 -4.09 -5.48
CA ASP A 462 -25.78 -4.92 -4.28
C ASP A 462 -25.33 -4.15 -3.02
N VAL A 463 -24.97 -2.86 -3.16
CA VAL A 463 -24.52 -1.99 -2.06
C VAL A 463 -25.44 -0.78 -1.88
N ASN A 464 -25.92 -0.58 -0.64
CA ASN A 464 -26.57 0.65 -0.23
C ASN A 464 -25.54 1.70 0.18
N LEU A 465 -25.58 2.88 -0.45
CA LEU A 465 -24.70 4.01 -0.13
C LEU A 465 -24.88 4.55 1.31
N ILE A 466 -26.00 4.23 1.96
CA ILE A 466 -26.26 4.52 3.37
C ILE A 466 -25.95 3.25 4.18
N ASP A 467 -24.86 3.29 4.94
CA ASP A 467 -24.48 2.21 5.87
C ASP A 467 -25.37 2.16 7.11
N GLY A 468 -25.96 3.30 7.51
CA GLY A 468 -26.91 3.35 8.60
C GLY A 468 -27.27 4.77 9.03
N ILE A 469 -28.29 4.87 9.87
CA ILE A 469 -28.68 6.11 10.54
C ILE A 469 -28.73 5.85 12.04
N GLU A 470 -28.01 6.65 12.81
CA GLU A 470 -27.95 6.55 14.26
C GLU A 470 -28.64 7.74 14.91
N GLU A 471 -29.55 7.48 15.85
CA GLU A 471 -30.22 8.52 16.63
C GLU A 471 -29.55 8.68 18.00
N THR A 472 -29.20 9.92 18.36
CA THR A 472 -28.73 10.28 19.70
C THR A 472 -29.63 11.36 20.30
N CYS A 473 -30.23 11.08 21.46
CA CYS A 473 -31.09 12.03 22.16
C CYS A 473 -30.28 13.10 22.92
N ILE A 474 -30.68 14.37 22.86
CA ILE A 474 -30.07 15.45 23.65
C ILE A 474 -30.80 15.60 24.98
N GLU A 475 -30.26 15.02 26.06
CA GLU A 475 -30.82 15.15 27.40
C GLU A 475 -30.91 16.63 27.80
N SER A 476 -32.13 17.11 28.07
CA SER A 476 -32.57 18.50 28.37
C SER A 476 -33.28 19.27 27.24
N SER A 477 -33.43 18.70 26.04
CA SER A 477 -34.22 19.32 24.96
C SER A 477 -35.16 18.31 24.29
N ALA A 478 -36.24 18.77 23.63
CA ALA A 478 -37.12 17.92 22.81
C ALA A 478 -36.51 17.66 21.40
N LYS A 479 -35.19 17.48 21.32
CA LYS A 479 -34.43 17.32 20.08
C LYS A 479 -33.60 16.04 20.12
N SER A 480 -33.45 15.41 18.96
CA SER A 480 -32.53 14.31 18.69
C SER A 480 -31.51 14.75 17.64
N VAL A 481 -30.35 14.11 17.60
CA VAL A 481 -29.38 14.20 16.50
C VAL A 481 -29.50 12.92 15.68
N LEU A 482 -29.73 13.06 14.37
CA LEU A 482 -29.59 11.95 13.43
C LEU A 482 -28.21 12.03 12.78
N SER A 483 -27.45 10.95 12.89
CA SER A 483 -26.14 10.76 12.27
C SER A 483 -26.25 9.77 11.12
N LEU A 484 -26.03 10.26 9.90
CA LEU A 484 -26.03 9.49 8.66
C LEU A 484 -24.62 8.93 8.40
N HIS A 485 -24.52 7.61 8.38
CA HIS A 485 -23.31 6.87 8.04
C HIS A 485 -23.37 6.46 6.57
N LEU A 486 -22.42 6.92 5.77
CA LEU A 486 -22.34 6.63 4.34
C LEU A 486 -21.13 5.76 4.03
N VAL A 487 -21.22 4.98 2.96
CA VAL A 487 -20.06 4.30 2.39
C VAL A 487 -18.99 5.36 2.09
N PRO A 488 -17.72 5.16 2.50
CA PRO A 488 -16.68 6.19 2.45
C PRO A 488 -16.16 6.43 1.03
N LEU A 489 -17.01 7.05 0.21
CA LEU A 489 -16.79 7.52 -1.16
C LEU A 489 -16.85 9.05 -1.20
N ALA A 490 -16.49 9.64 -2.35
CA ALA A 490 -16.49 11.10 -2.55
C ALA A 490 -15.76 11.86 -1.43
N GLN A 491 -16.38 12.90 -0.89
CA GLN A 491 -15.82 13.70 0.20
C GLN A 491 -15.56 12.94 1.51
N PHE A 492 -15.98 11.67 1.62
CA PHE A 492 -15.80 10.83 2.80
C PHE A 492 -14.74 9.73 2.61
N ARG A 493 -14.00 9.72 1.49
CA ARG A 493 -12.90 8.78 1.32
C ARG A 493 -11.81 8.97 2.38
N THR A 494 -11.28 7.85 2.85
CA THR A 494 -10.10 7.80 3.74
C THR A 494 -8.78 7.87 2.98
N PHE A 495 -8.81 7.80 1.64
CA PHE A 495 -7.65 7.91 0.77
C PHE A 495 -8.01 8.65 -0.53
N ALA A 496 -7.09 9.47 -1.04
CA ALA A 496 -7.31 10.20 -2.30
C ALA A 496 -7.06 9.28 -3.51
N VAL A 497 -7.97 9.33 -4.49
CA VAL A 497 -7.82 8.67 -5.79
C VAL A 497 -7.51 9.74 -6.84
N SER A 498 -6.38 9.61 -7.53
CA SER A 498 -5.95 10.60 -8.53
C SER A 498 -6.83 10.53 -9.78
N GLY A 499 -7.34 11.68 -10.24
CA GLY A 499 -8.08 11.79 -11.50
C GLY A 499 -9.55 11.33 -11.45
N LEU A 500 -10.09 11.08 -10.26
CA LEU A 500 -11.48 10.72 -10.03
C LEU A 500 -12.26 11.95 -9.52
N ASP A 501 -13.29 12.37 -10.25
CA ASP A 501 -14.20 13.43 -9.81
C ASP A 501 -15.47 12.78 -9.30
N GLU A 502 -15.73 12.88 -8.00
CA GLU A 502 -16.89 12.24 -7.36
C GLU A 502 -17.51 13.16 -6.30
N THR A 503 -18.80 12.99 -6.04
CA THR A 503 -19.54 13.84 -5.09
C THR A 503 -20.76 13.09 -4.54
N TYR A 504 -20.99 13.21 -3.23
CA TYR A 504 -22.29 12.90 -2.64
C TYR A 504 -23.13 14.16 -2.47
N SER A 505 -24.41 14.05 -2.82
CA SER A 505 -25.45 15.03 -2.49
C SER A 505 -26.43 14.39 -1.51
N VAL A 506 -26.72 15.07 -0.40
CA VAL A 506 -27.67 14.58 0.64
C VAL A 506 -28.86 15.53 0.71
N THR A 507 -30.06 14.99 0.54
CA THR A 507 -31.32 15.73 0.58
C THR A 507 -32.14 15.22 1.75
N TRP A 508 -32.42 16.09 2.72
CA TRP A 508 -33.30 15.76 3.85
C TRP A 508 -34.71 16.25 3.57
N SER A 509 -35.70 15.47 4.00
CA SER A 509 -37.11 15.84 4.00
C SER A 509 -37.72 15.63 5.38
N LYS A 510 -38.74 16.42 5.71
CA LYS A 510 -39.57 16.25 6.89
C LYS A 510 -41.02 16.15 6.46
N ASP A 511 -41.69 15.07 6.85
CA ASP A 511 -43.08 14.76 6.51
C ASP A 511 -43.35 14.82 4.99
N GLY A 512 -42.36 14.38 4.20
CA GLY A 512 -42.39 14.38 2.74
C GLY A 512 -42.05 15.73 2.07
N VAL A 513 -41.72 16.77 2.84
CA VAL A 513 -41.31 18.09 2.33
C VAL A 513 -39.81 18.27 2.52
N GLU A 514 -39.10 18.58 1.43
CA GLU A 514 -37.66 18.84 1.48
C GLU A 514 -37.32 19.97 2.46
N VAL A 515 -36.20 19.81 3.18
CA VAL A 515 -35.66 20.79 4.14
C VAL A 515 -34.28 21.25 3.63
N PRO A 516 -34.22 22.26 2.73
CA PRO A 516 -32.97 22.68 2.10
C PRO A 516 -31.88 23.13 3.08
N GLU A 517 -32.26 23.62 4.27
CA GLU A 517 -31.33 24.02 5.34
C GLU A 517 -30.49 22.86 5.90
N LEU A 518 -30.94 21.63 5.66
CA LEU A 518 -30.26 20.40 6.09
C LEU A 518 -29.48 19.75 4.94
N ALA A 519 -29.51 20.29 3.72
CA ALA A 519 -28.83 19.72 2.56
C ALA A 519 -27.32 19.49 2.82
N ASN A 520 -26.82 18.35 2.34
CA ASN A 520 -25.43 17.91 2.45
C ASN A 520 -24.88 17.74 3.88
N LYS A 521 -25.75 17.77 4.91
CA LYS A 521 -25.35 17.46 6.28
C LYS A 521 -25.47 15.96 6.56
N THR A 522 -24.45 15.38 7.17
CA THR A 522 -24.46 14.01 7.69
C THR A 522 -24.84 13.94 9.16
N GLN A 523 -24.89 15.07 9.87
CA GLN A 523 -25.43 15.17 11.22
C GLN A 523 -26.44 16.31 11.28
N VAL A 524 -27.67 16.00 11.70
CA VAL A 524 -28.77 16.97 11.75
C VAL A 524 -29.47 16.94 13.10
N GLU A 525 -29.62 18.12 13.72
CA GLU A 525 -30.51 18.29 14.87
C GLU A 525 -31.95 18.36 14.39
N VAL A 526 -32.78 17.48 14.94
CA VAL A 526 -34.17 17.30 14.54
C VAL A 526 -35.08 17.24 15.76
N VAL A 527 -36.34 17.62 15.55
CA VAL A 527 -37.42 17.50 16.53
C VAL A 527 -38.36 16.38 16.10
N GLU A 528 -39.32 15.98 16.93
CA GLU A 528 -40.35 14.98 16.59
C GLU A 528 -40.95 15.18 15.18
N GLY A 529 -41.12 14.07 14.45
CA GLY A 529 -41.60 14.03 13.06
C GLY A 529 -41.04 12.85 12.26
N VAL A 530 -41.50 12.69 11.01
CA VAL A 530 -40.94 11.71 10.07
C VAL A 530 -39.92 12.41 9.19
N TYR A 531 -38.67 11.95 9.18
CA TYR A 531 -37.61 12.48 8.35
C TYR A 531 -37.26 11.48 7.26
N GLY A 532 -37.14 11.96 6.03
CA GLY A 532 -36.52 11.20 4.94
C GLY A 532 -35.14 11.74 4.66
N VAL A 533 -34.22 10.88 4.24
CA VAL A 533 -32.94 11.26 3.67
C VAL A 533 -32.75 10.53 2.36
N GLU A 534 -32.32 11.27 1.35
CA GLU A 534 -31.96 10.76 0.03
C GLU A 534 -30.50 11.11 -0.23
N VAL A 535 -29.72 10.14 -0.68
CA VAL A 535 -28.30 10.28 -0.97
C VAL A 535 -28.09 9.93 -2.43
N GLN A 536 -27.53 10.87 -3.17
CA GLN A 536 -27.12 10.66 -4.55
C GLN A 536 -25.60 10.67 -4.65
N TYR A 537 -25.04 9.64 -5.26
CA TYR A 537 -23.62 9.58 -5.60
C TYR A 537 -23.41 9.87 -7.09
N LYS A 538 -22.34 10.60 -7.42
CA LYS A 538 -21.88 10.85 -8.79
C LYS A 538 -20.38 10.63 -8.86
N THR A 539 -19.92 10.04 -9.96
CA THR A 539 -18.50 9.83 -10.27
C THR A 539 -18.25 10.07 -11.77
N SER A 540 -17.07 10.58 -12.13
CA SER A 540 -16.66 10.76 -13.53
C SER A 540 -16.47 9.45 -14.29
N GLU A 541 -16.41 8.31 -13.59
CA GLU A 541 -16.33 6.95 -14.15
C GLU A 541 -17.70 6.36 -14.54
N VAL A 542 -18.81 7.03 -14.18
CA VAL A 542 -20.18 6.65 -14.58
C VAL A 542 -20.86 7.83 -15.26
N ARG A 543 -21.10 7.72 -16.57
CA ARG A 543 -21.76 8.74 -17.39
C ARG A 543 -23.21 8.40 -17.69
N VAL A 544 -23.53 7.12 -17.79
CA VAL A 544 -24.90 6.66 -18.04
C VAL A 544 -25.31 5.65 -16.98
N ASP A 545 -26.20 6.10 -16.10
CA ASP A 545 -26.90 5.20 -15.19
C ASP A 545 -28.13 4.62 -15.91
N THR A 546 -28.06 3.33 -16.25
CA THR A 546 -29.18 2.61 -16.89
C THR A 546 -30.23 2.13 -15.86
N GLN A 547 -29.94 2.28 -14.55
CA GLN A 547 -30.81 1.97 -13.44
C GLN A 547 -30.74 3.10 -12.38
N PRO A 548 -31.45 4.22 -12.59
CA PRO A 548 -31.29 5.45 -11.78
C PRO A 548 -31.49 5.30 -10.27
N ALA A 549 -32.02 4.16 -9.79
CA ALA A 549 -32.16 3.82 -8.38
C ALA A 549 -30.89 3.21 -7.74
N SER A 550 -29.87 2.83 -8.52
CA SER A 550 -28.64 2.19 -8.01
C SER A 550 -27.65 3.21 -7.40
N ALA A 551 -27.59 4.42 -7.96
CA ALA A 551 -26.77 5.52 -7.44
C ALA A 551 -27.51 6.45 -6.45
N MET A 552 -28.80 6.17 -6.19
CA MET A 552 -29.65 6.94 -5.29
C MET A 552 -30.24 6.04 -4.22
N THR A 553 -29.89 6.29 -2.96
CA THR A 553 -30.45 5.55 -1.83
C THR A 553 -31.28 6.48 -0.95
N ALA A 554 -32.42 5.99 -0.49
CA ALA A 554 -33.33 6.74 0.37
C ALA A 554 -33.67 5.93 1.62
N ALA A 555 -33.75 6.63 2.75
CA ALA A 555 -34.16 6.07 4.03
C ALA A 555 -35.16 7.00 4.70
N SER A 556 -36.15 6.42 5.40
CA SER A 556 -37.11 7.17 6.19
C SER A 556 -37.01 6.77 7.66
N TRP A 557 -36.92 7.77 8.54
CA TRP A 557 -36.81 7.61 9.97
C TRP A 557 -37.97 8.30 10.68
N ARG A 558 -38.65 7.59 11.56
CA ARG A 558 -39.74 8.17 12.37
C ARG A 558 -39.25 8.47 13.77
N LEU A 559 -39.26 9.75 14.15
CA LEU A 559 -39.04 10.16 15.52
C LEU A 559 -40.38 10.20 16.26
N THR A 560 -40.55 9.33 17.25
CA THR A 560 -41.69 9.37 18.16
C THR A 560 -41.33 10.14 19.42
N GLY A 561 -42.09 11.17 19.77
CA GLY A 561 -41.84 11.98 20.95
C GLY A 561 -42.10 11.20 22.23
N VAL A 562 -41.10 11.11 23.10
CA VAL A 562 -41.32 10.84 24.52
C VAL A 562 -41.17 12.16 25.25
N GLY A 563 -42.28 12.88 25.44
CA GLY A 563 -42.30 14.10 26.24
C GLY A 563 -41.82 13.83 27.68
N PRO A 564 -41.29 14.85 28.38
CA PRO A 564 -40.83 14.72 29.76
C PRO A 564 -42.02 14.67 30.73
N THR A 565 -42.79 13.58 30.72
CA THR A 565 -43.89 13.39 31.68
C THR A 565 -44.08 11.94 32.11
N VAL A 566 -43.04 11.26 32.62
CA VAL A 566 -43.23 10.17 33.60
C VAL A 566 -42.03 10.06 34.56
N ALA A 567 -41.72 11.13 35.31
CA ALA A 567 -40.80 11.05 36.45
C ALA A 567 -41.52 11.12 37.83
N MET A 568 -42.85 11.12 37.87
CA MET A 568 -43.63 11.22 39.11
C MET A 568 -44.76 10.19 39.24
N ALA A 569 -44.45 8.89 39.10
CA ALA A 569 -45.43 7.84 39.41
C ALA A 569 -44.88 6.53 40.01
N LEU A 570 -43.63 6.48 40.47
CA LEU A 570 -43.06 5.27 41.11
C LEU A 570 -42.43 5.51 42.50
N ALA A 571 -42.83 6.58 43.19
CA ALA A 571 -42.42 6.85 44.58
C ALA A 571 -43.56 6.66 45.61
N TRP A 572 -44.77 6.23 45.22
CA TRP A 572 -45.93 6.14 46.13
C TRP A 572 -46.71 4.82 46.02
N ARG A 573 -46.02 3.68 45.88
CA ARG A 573 -46.72 2.38 45.97
C ARG A 573 -45.96 1.20 46.58
N TRP A 574 -44.84 1.42 47.27
CA TRP A 574 -44.13 0.33 47.97
C TRP A 574 -43.62 0.75 49.35
N LEU A 575 -44.54 1.21 50.20
CA LEU A 575 -44.41 1.15 51.65
C LEU A 575 -45.75 0.68 52.23
N GLY A 576 -45.81 -0.57 52.70
CA GLY A 576 -46.69 -0.93 53.81
C GLY A 576 -47.47 -2.24 53.75
N VAL A 577 -46.84 -3.29 54.30
CA VAL A 577 -47.43 -4.34 55.17
C VAL A 577 -48.17 -5.52 54.53
N GLY A 578 -47.67 -6.73 54.81
CA GLY A 578 -48.40 -7.99 54.66
C GLY A 578 -47.53 -9.23 54.91
N GLN A 579 -47.51 -9.72 56.15
CA GLN A 579 -46.84 -10.93 56.64
C GLN A 579 -47.10 -12.20 55.82
N SER A 580 -46.11 -13.11 55.76
CA SER A 580 -46.25 -14.47 56.30
C SER A 580 -44.89 -15.17 56.39
N ILE A 581 -44.52 -15.56 57.60
CA ILE A 581 -43.41 -16.43 57.96
C ILE A 581 -43.99 -17.85 58.10
N LYS A 582 -43.30 -18.87 57.57
CA LYS A 582 -43.32 -20.23 58.15
C LYS A 582 -41.94 -20.89 58.11
N GLU A 583 -41.50 -21.27 59.31
CA GLU A 583 -40.70 -22.46 59.67
C GLU A 583 -39.24 -22.51 59.16
N SER A 584 -38.18 -22.80 59.94
CA SER A 584 -38.04 -23.37 61.30
C SER A 584 -36.55 -23.28 61.76
N GLY A 585 -36.30 -23.39 63.08
CA GLY A 585 -35.01 -23.81 63.67
C GLY A 585 -34.10 -22.70 64.22
N ARG A 586 -34.35 -22.16 65.43
CA ARG A 586 -33.84 -22.63 66.75
C ARG A 586 -32.34 -22.37 66.99
N CYS A 587 -32.01 -21.34 67.77
CA CYS A 587 -31.27 -21.45 69.05
C CYS A 587 -31.03 -20.06 69.67
N GLU A 588 -31.64 -19.85 70.84
CA GLU A 588 -31.32 -18.79 71.79
C GLU A 588 -29.91 -19.00 72.38
N LYS A 589 -29.21 -17.90 72.74
CA LYS A 589 -28.75 -17.66 74.12
C LYS A 589 -28.03 -16.32 74.31
N HIS A 590 -28.54 -15.62 75.33
CA HIS A 590 -27.90 -14.70 76.27
C HIS A 590 -27.57 -13.25 75.90
N ALA A 591 -28.36 -12.38 76.52
CA ALA A 591 -28.10 -11.01 76.90
C ALA A 591 -26.94 -10.86 77.90
N HIS A 592 -26.41 -9.63 77.97
CA HIS A 592 -25.81 -8.86 79.10
C HIS A 592 -24.80 -7.88 78.45
N THR A 593 -24.68 -6.58 78.72
CA THR A 593 -25.27 -5.62 79.68
C THR A 593 -24.89 -4.22 79.21
N HIS A 594 -25.53 -3.23 79.83
CA HIS A 594 -25.62 -1.81 79.53
C HIS A 594 -24.49 -0.96 80.17
N ASP A 595 -24.44 0.32 79.77
CA ASP A 595 -23.81 1.51 80.42
C ASP A 595 -22.32 1.77 80.07
N ASP A 596 -21.86 2.97 79.73
CA ASP A 596 -22.31 4.28 80.22
C ASP A 596 -21.92 5.48 79.32
N CYS A 597 -22.62 6.59 79.57
CA CYS A 597 -22.62 7.86 78.85
C CYS A 597 -21.69 8.93 79.48
N ILE A 598 -21.14 9.79 78.61
CA ILE A 598 -20.95 11.27 78.71
C ILE A 598 -19.84 11.85 79.62
N VAL A 599 -19.08 12.80 79.03
CA VAL A 599 -18.72 14.19 79.46
C VAL A 599 -17.50 14.62 78.59
N GLN A 600 -17.38 15.77 77.90
CA GLN A 600 -17.89 17.13 78.11
C GLN A 600 -17.87 18.02 76.83
N HIS A 601 -18.73 19.04 76.82
CA HIS A 601 -18.98 20.07 75.80
C HIS A 601 -18.39 21.45 76.17
N LEU A 602 -18.21 22.33 75.17
CA LEU A 602 -18.49 23.81 75.08
C LEU A 602 -17.71 24.40 73.87
N ALA A 603 -18.14 25.33 73.02
CA ALA A 603 -19.31 26.22 72.85
C ALA A 603 -19.31 26.82 71.40
N LEU A 604 -20.45 26.90 70.70
CA LEU A 604 -21.26 28.09 70.31
C LEU A 604 -21.08 28.71 68.88
N TYR A 605 -22.22 28.73 68.15
CA TYR A 605 -22.76 29.54 67.02
C TYR A 605 -22.12 30.93 66.70
N HIS A 606 -22.17 31.58 65.50
CA HIS A 606 -23.11 31.62 64.34
C HIS A 606 -22.53 32.48 63.15
N TYR A 607 -23.08 32.29 61.93
CA TYR A 607 -23.28 33.22 60.77
C TYR A 607 -22.34 33.30 59.51
N HIS A 608 -23.02 33.39 58.34
CA HIS A 608 -22.64 33.40 56.91
C HIS A 608 -21.91 34.66 56.38
N VAL A 609 -21.21 34.57 55.22
CA VAL A 609 -21.49 35.22 53.89
C VAL A 609 -20.27 35.21 52.93
N PHE A 610 -20.59 35.10 51.62
CA PHE A 610 -19.85 35.26 50.34
C PHE A 610 -18.47 35.98 50.26
N GLY A 611 -17.62 35.47 49.35
CA GLY A 611 -17.00 36.23 48.24
C GLY A 611 -15.58 36.85 48.42
N PRO A 612 -14.75 36.96 47.34
CA PRO A 612 -13.28 37.20 47.35
C PRO A 612 -12.96 38.72 47.15
N PRO A 613 -11.82 39.28 46.63
CA PRO A 613 -10.44 38.83 46.29
C PRO A 613 -9.30 39.89 46.64
N PHE A 614 -8.10 39.77 46.03
CA PHE A 614 -7.10 40.81 45.62
C PHE A 614 -6.27 41.71 46.62
N THR A 615 -4.93 41.60 46.46
CA THR A 615 -3.80 42.59 46.50
C THR A 615 -3.40 43.49 47.70
N ALA A 616 -2.17 43.21 48.19
CA ALA A 616 -0.94 44.04 48.28
C ALA A 616 -0.73 45.26 49.24
N SER A 617 0.39 45.14 49.99
CA SER A 617 1.28 46.16 50.64
C SER A 617 0.77 46.80 51.95
N SER A 618 1.57 47.12 52.99
CA SER A 618 3.01 47.46 53.09
C SER A 618 3.50 47.48 54.57
N GLY A 619 4.83 47.44 54.77
CA GLY A 619 5.60 48.00 55.92
C GLY A 619 5.77 47.12 57.18
N ALA A 620 6.81 47.21 58.02
CA ALA A 620 8.12 47.89 58.03
C ALA A 620 8.92 47.40 59.28
N SER A 621 10.24 47.66 59.27
CA SER A 621 11.14 47.94 60.41
C SER A 621 11.95 46.82 61.12
N ASP A 622 13.28 46.92 60.95
CA ASP A 622 14.30 47.33 61.95
C ASP A 622 15.18 46.35 62.78
N ARG A 623 16.51 46.67 62.74
CA ARG A 623 17.69 46.36 63.61
C ARG A 623 18.55 45.13 63.22
N LYS A 624 19.90 45.14 63.19
CA LYS A 624 20.98 46.11 63.54
C LYS A 624 22.38 45.60 63.03
N ALA A 625 23.24 46.54 62.58
CA ALA A 625 24.75 46.68 62.62
C ALA A 625 25.69 45.43 62.61
N GLY A 626 26.81 45.31 61.85
CA GLY A 626 27.96 46.19 61.49
C GLY A 626 29.23 45.77 62.31
N PRO A 627 30.49 45.64 61.77
CA PRO A 627 31.24 46.74 61.12
C PRO A 627 32.34 46.43 60.03
N ALA A 628 32.66 47.48 59.24
CA ALA A 628 33.98 48.03 58.77
C ALA A 628 35.00 47.35 57.78
N GLY A 629 35.50 48.21 56.85
CA GLY A 629 36.83 48.20 56.16
C GLY A 629 36.78 48.39 54.62
N ASP A 630 36.92 49.59 54.01
CA ASP A 630 38.16 50.29 53.52
C ASP A 630 39.15 49.39 52.74
N SER A 631 39.87 49.75 51.66
CA SER A 631 40.08 50.94 50.80
C SER A 631 41.13 50.56 49.72
N ASP A 632 41.14 51.21 48.55
CA ASP A 632 42.28 51.45 47.59
C ASP A 632 43.01 50.23 46.97
N THR A 633 43.36 50.16 45.67
CA THR A 633 44.10 51.14 44.85
C THR A 633 44.13 50.70 43.36
N GLU A 634 44.13 51.68 42.45
CA GLU A 634 44.64 51.65 41.06
C GLU A 634 46.15 51.26 40.96
N PRO A 635 46.88 51.19 39.79
CA PRO A 635 46.59 51.78 38.44
C PRO A 635 47.01 50.96 37.17
N SER A 636 46.55 51.38 35.98
CA SER A 636 47.40 51.98 34.91
C SER A 636 46.85 51.91 33.45
N SER A 637 47.00 53.06 32.76
CA SER A 637 47.18 53.32 31.31
C SER A 637 46.09 52.93 30.28
N SER A 638 45.34 53.87 29.65
CA SER A 638 45.68 54.76 28.50
C SER A 638 45.87 53.98 27.16
N THR A 639 45.28 54.29 26.00
CA THR A 639 44.95 55.60 25.39
C THR A 639 44.11 55.43 24.08
N LYS A 640 43.11 56.31 23.90
CA LYS A 640 42.56 57.04 22.71
C LYS A 640 42.52 56.39 21.30
N ARG A 641 41.38 56.35 20.56
CA ARG A 641 40.49 57.40 19.97
C ARG A 641 40.97 57.96 18.61
N SER A 642 40.24 57.70 17.52
CA SER A 642 39.79 58.71 16.53
C SER A 642 38.90 58.14 15.42
N ARG A 643 37.84 58.88 15.11
CA ARG A 643 37.04 58.90 13.87
C ARG A 643 37.88 59.27 12.63
N LYS A 644 37.39 58.89 11.45
CA LYS A 644 37.15 59.84 10.34
C LYS A 644 36.11 59.29 9.34
N ASP A 645 35.04 60.06 9.15
CA ASP A 645 34.19 60.06 7.96
C ASP A 645 34.91 60.74 6.79
N ASN A 646 34.57 60.37 5.53
CA ASN A 646 34.11 61.34 4.52
C ASN A 646 33.60 60.68 3.21
N THR A 647 32.30 60.89 2.94
CA THR A 647 31.67 61.42 1.70
C THR A 647 32.01 60.88 0.30
N SER A 648 31.02 60.29 -0.40
CA SER A 648 30.24 60.93 -1.51
C SER A 648 29.36 59.89 -2.27
N GLY A 649 28.07 60.17 -2.50
CA GLY A 649 27.26 59.50 -3.55
C GLY A 649 27.63 60.00 -4.96
N PRO A 650 26.80 59.84 -6.03
CA PRO A 650 25.51 59.12 -6.20
C PRO A 650 25.62 57.99 -7.26
N THR A 651 24.71 57.03 -7.43
CA THR A 651 23.43 57.03 -8.19
C THR A 651 23.07 55.54 -8.34
N GLY A 652 21.85 55.04 -8.29
CA GLY A 652 20.52 55.61 -8.12
C GLY A 652 19.52 54.45 -7.98
N SER A 653 18.45 54.73 -7.22
CA SER A 653 17.09 54.18 -7.36
C SER A 653 16.89 52.65 -7.47
N GLY A 654 16.40 52.04 -6.39
CA GLY A 654 15.23 51.15 -6.51
C GLY A 654 13.96 51.99 -6.72
N PRO A 655 12.74 51.48 -6.47
CA PRO A 655 12.32 50.08 -6.31
C PRO A 655 11.01 49.77 -7.08
N SER A 656 10.56 48.51 -6.93
CA SER A 656 9.16 48.09 -6.76
C SER A 656 8.09 48.34 -7.83
N THR A 657 7.39 47.22 -8.08
CA THR A 657 5.92 47.05 -8.18
C THR A 657 5.18 47.33 -9.48
N SER A 658 4.14 46.49 -9.63
CA SER A 658 2.85 46.73 -10.28
C SER A 658 2.78 46.27 -11.75
N THR A 659 2.09 45.13 -11.98
CA THR A 659 0.70 45.01 -12.44
C THR A 659 0.47 45.41 -13.89
N GLY A 660 0.06 44.40 -14.69
CA GLY A 660 -1.21 44.43 -15.41
C GLY A 660 -1.26 45.09 -16.79
N ALA A 661 -2.14 44.48 -17.61
CA ALA A 661 -2.70 44.94 -18.88
C ALA A 661 -1.82 44.72 -20.12
N THR A 662 -2.07 43.64 -20.87
CA THR A 662 -3.05 43.48 -21.97
C THR A 662 -2.70 44.20 -23.27
N ASN A 663 -2.81 43.39 -24.32
CA ASN A 663 -3.33 43.68 -25.65
C ASN A 663 -2.38 44.04 -26.81
N THR A 664 -2.50 43.16 -27.81
CA THR A 664 -2.86 43.40 -29.21
C THR A 664 -1.76 43.59 -30.26
N GLY A 665 -1.90 42.73 -31.28
CA GLY A 665 -1.60 43.02 -32.69
C GLY A 665 -0.12 42.91 -33.05
N GLY A 666 0.32 42.07 -33.98
CA GLY A 666 -0.36 41.55 -35.16
C GLY A 666 0.45 41.93 -36.39
N ALA A 667 0.69 40.91 -37.23
CA ALA A 667 1.10 40.96 -38.64
C ALA A 667 2.56 41.34 -38.97
N GLN A 668 3.33 40.38 -39.53
CA GLN A 668 3.69 40.25 -40.96
C GLN A 668 4.94 41.10 -41.31
N SER A 669 5.93 40.68 -42.11
CA SER A 669 6.14 39.54 -43.00
C SER A 669 7.57 39.59 -43.57
N ALA A 670 8.06 38.43 -44.06
CA ALA A 670 9.05 38.22 -45.15
C ALA A 670 10.53 38.59 -44.88
N GLY A 671 11.53 37.80 -45.26
CA GLY A 671 11.57 36.51 -45.96
C GLY A 671 13.00 36.23 -46.49
N THR A 672 13.27 34.94 -46.78
CA THR A 672 14.41 34.36 -47.55
C THR A 672 15.82 34.52 -46.95
N SER A 673 16.76 33.58 -46.92
CA SER A 673 17.11 32.26 -47.53
C SER A 673 18.22 31.69 -46.62
N GLY A 674 18.33 30.42 -46.23
CA GLY A 674 18.62 29.24 -47.05
C GLY A 674 19.91 28.53 -46.53
N GLY A 675 19.87 27.21 -46.33
CA GLY A 675 21.06 26.33 -46.27
C GLY A 675 21.28 25.51 -44.98
N THR A 676 20.91 24.21 -45.02
CA THR A 676 21.66 23.00 -44.56
C THR A 676 22.44 23.07 -43.23
N THR A 677 22.24 22.23 -42.21
CA THR A 677 22.41 20.76 -42.13
C THR A 677 21.89 20.20 -40.80
N ASN A 678 21.57 18.90 -40.78
CA ASN A 678 21.23 18.02 -39.64
C ASN A 678 22.03 18.23 -38.34
N ALA A 679 21.34 18.12 -37.19
CA ALA A 679 21.78 17.36 -36.01
C ALA A 679 20.64 17.28 -34.98
N ALA A 680 20.23 16.06 -34.67
CA ALA A 680 19.39 15.72 -33.53
C ALA A 680 20.17 15.97 -32.22
N ALA A 681 19.49 16.52 -31.22
CA ALA A 681 19.98 16.55 -29.85
C ALA A 681 18.85 16.09 -28.93
N ASN A 682 19.10 14.95 -28.29
CA ASN A 682 18.33 14.36 -27.20
C ASN A 682 18.28 15.32 -26.02
N ASP A 683 17.06 15.62 -25.55
CA ASP A 683 16.83 16.23 -24.24
C ASP A 683 16.26 15.15 -23.33
N ALA A 684 17.16 14.45 -22.64
CA ALA A 684 16.82 13.44 -21.64
C ALA A 684 16.59 14.14 -20.29
N SER A 685 15.33 14.44 -19.98
CA SER A 685 14.93 14.91 -18.65
C SER A 685 15.07 13.77 -17.65
N THR A 686 16.02 13.90 -16.73
CA THR A 686 16.22 13.08 -15.53
C THR A 686 14.95 13.05 -14.69
N LYS A 687 14.21 11.94 -14.71
CA LYS A 687 13.08 11.69 -13.80
C LYS A 687 13.61 11.21 -12.45
N THR A 688 13.59 12.09 -11.46
CA THR A 688 13.73 11.74 -10.04
C THR A 688 12.69 10.68 -9.63
N LYS A 689 13.14 9.50 -9.18
CA LYS A 689 12.30 8.42 -8.64
C LYS A 689 11.52 8.90 -7.39
N THR A 690 10.20 9.04 -7.48
CA THR A 690 9.33 9.29 -6.32
C THR A 690 9.12 8.00 -5.52
N ARG A 691 9.77 7.91 -4.35
CA ARG A 691 9.69 6.79 -3.38
C ARG A 691 8.22 6.58 -2.90
N ALA A 692 7.80 5.31 -2.76
CA ALA A 692 6.45 4.91 -2.37
C ALA A 692 6.01 5.45 -0.99
N ARG A 693 4.71 5.70 -0.82
CA ARG A 693 4.07 6.30 0.37
C ARG A 693 4.08 5.33 1.57
N ASN A 694 4.55 5.77 2.74
CA ASN A 694 4.35 5.03 4.00
C ASN A 694 2.85 4.97 4.36
N ARG A 695 2.37 3.79 4.74
CA ARG A 695 0.96 3.46 5.05
C ARG A 695 0.41 4.15 6.31
N TRP A 696 1.24 4.77 7.15
CA TRP A 696 0.85 5.25 8.49
C TRP A 696 1.41 6.64 8.84
N GLY A 697 0.52 7.62 9.04
CA GLY A 697 0.83 8.99 9.51
C GLY A 697 1.66 9.87 8.57
N ILE A 698 1.92 11.11 9.02
CA ILE A 698 2.71 12.17 8.35
C ILE A 698 4.04 11.64 7.78
N ARG A 699 4.39 12.04 6.55
CA ARG A 699 5.68 11.70 5.93
C ARG A 699 6.85 12.35 6.71
N PRO A 700 8.05 11.73 6.78
CA PRO A 700 9.23 12.38 7.39
C PRO A 700 9.56 13.77 6.80
N LYS A 701 9.29 13.98 5.50
CA LYS A 701 9.45 15.27 4.80
C LYS A 701 8.31 16.26 5.03
N GLU A 702 7.20 15.83 5.63
CA GLU A 702 6.04 16.66 5.99
C GLU A 702 6.09 17.13 7.44
N VAL A 703 6.99 16.58 8.27
CA VAL A 703 7.25 17.11 9.61
C VAL A 703 7.98 18.44 9.46
N PRO A 704 7.41 19.56 9.97
CA PRO A 704 8.09 20.85 9.92
C PRO A 704 9.47 20.78 10.59
N GLU A 705 10.48 21.47 10.06
CA GLU A 705 11.85 21.46 10.64
C GLU A 705 11.85 21.82 12.13
N ASN A 706 11.01 22.78 12.54
CA ASN A 706 10.85 23.18 13.93
C ASN A 706 10.15 22.15 14.84
N ALA A 707 9.62 21.06 14.26
CA ALA A 707 8.95 19.95 14.94
C ALA A 707 9.87 18.72 15.13
N LYS A 708 10.98 18.60 14.39
CA LYS A 708 11.91 17.44 14.49
C LYS A 708 12.45 17.19 15.91
N PRO A 709 12.89 18.19 16.69
CA PRO A 709 13.32 17.96 18.07
C PRO A 709 12.20 17.38 18.95
N THR A 710 10.97 17.88 18.74
CA THR A 710 9.77 17.42 19.45
C THR A 710 9.41 15.99 19.07
N GLN A 711 9.47 15.66 17.77
CA GLN A 711 9.24 14.30 17.27
C GLN A 711 10.22 13.31 17.91
N LYS A 712 11.52 13.63 17.90
CA LYS A 712 12.56 12.80 18.52
C LYS A 712 12.34 12.61 20.02
N ALA A 713 12.02 13.68 20.74
CA ALA A 713 11.70 13.61 22.16
C ALA A 713 10.43 12.77 22.43
N PHE A 714 9.41 12.87 21.57
CA PHE A 714 8.17 12.12 21.69
C PHE A 714 8.36 10.63 21.43
N GLN A 715 9.12 10.24 20.41
CA GLN A 715 9.50 8.86 20.16
C GLN A 715 10.30 8.26 21.32
N ARG A 716 11.29 9.01 21.86
CA ARG A 716 12.07 8.59 23.06
C ARG A 716 11.19 8.45 24.29
N PHE A 717 10.21 9.33 24.46
CA PHE A 717 9.21 9.23 25.53
C PHE A 717 8.37 7.96 25.40
N ILE A 718 7.83 7.65 24.21
CA ILE A 718 7.08 6.41 23.94
C ILE A 718 7.94 5.19 24.27
N ARG A 719 9.21 5.16 23.83
CA ARG A 719 10.15 4.09 24.20
C ARG A 719 10.32 3.95 25.72
N GLY A 720 10.48 5.06 26.42
CA GLY A 720 10.65 5.07 27.87
C GLY A 720 9.45 4.51 28.63
N ILE A 721 8.23 4.89 28.26
CA ILE A 721 7.02 4.36 28.92
C ILE A 721 6.74 2.89 28.56
N CYS A 722 7.23 2.41 27.41
CA CYS A 722 7.26 0.99 27.06
C CYS A 722 8.39 0.19 27.75
N GLY A 723 9.38 0.87 28.36
CA GLY A 723 10.56 0.23 28.95
C GLY A 723 11.65 -0.17 27.96
N LEU A 724 11.67 0.41 26.75
CA LEU A 724 12.64 0.11 25.69
C LEU A 724 13.80 1.11 25.75
N LEU A 725 14.91 0.73 26.40
CA LEU A 725 16.02 1.63 26.72
C LEU A 725 17.20 1.54 25.73
N THR A 726 17.27 0.47 24.93
CA THR A 726 18.30 0.26 23.91
C THR A 726 17.71 0.33 22.50
N GLN A 727 18.54 0.39 21.45
CA GLN A 727 18.06 0.39 20.06
C GLN A 727 17.51 -0.97 19.62
N THR A 728 17.93 -2.07 20.26
CA THR A 728 17.51 -3.44 19.96
C THR A 728 16.29 -3.88 20.77
N ASP A 729 15.86 -3.09 21.76
CA ASP A 729 14.68 -3.41 22.55
C ASP A 729 13.41 -3.30 21.70
N VAL A 730 12.60 -4.36 21.72
CA VAL A 730 11.32 -4.48 21.00
C VAL A 730 10.16 -4.75 21.96
N LEU A 731 8.93 -4.46 21.52
CA LEU A 731 7.75 -4.66 22.35
C LEU A 731 7.43 -6.17 22.52
N PRO A 732 7.15 -6.62 23.75
CA PRO A 732 6.61 -7.96 23.97
C PRO A 732 5.22 -8.10 23.36
N SER A 733 4.72 -9.33 23.24
CA SER A 733 3.35 -9.58 22.76
C SER A 733 2.31 -8.90 23.66
N ALA A 734 1.32 -8.25 23.05
CA ALA A 734 0.27 -7.53 23.76
C ALA A 734 -0.84 -8.45 24.32
N ILE A 735 -0.84 -9.76 23.99
CA ILE A 735 -1.91 -10.71 24.32
C ILE A 735 -2.29 -10.69 25.81
N GLU A 736 -1.32 -10.80 26.72
CA GLU A 736 -1.59 -10.81 28.16
C GLU A 736 -2.06 -9.44 28.68
N ALA A 737 -1.58 -8.35 28.08
CA ALA A 737 -1.98 -7.00 28.43
C ALA A 737 -3.42 -6.71 27.97
N GLN A 738 -3.81 -7.17 26.78
CA GLN A 738 -5.18 -7.14 26.27
C GLN A 738 -6.12 -7.99 27.11
N LYS A 739 -5.73 -9.22 27.45
CA LYS A 739 -6.52 -10.10 28.32
C LYS A 739 -6.80 -9.47 29.68
N HIS A 740 -5.83 -8.76 30.26
CA HIS A 740 -6.04 -8.03 31.50
C HIS A 740 -7.00 -6.85 31.32
N TYR A 741 -6.84 -6.05 30.26
CA TYR A 741 -7.72 -4.93 29.96
C TYR A 741 -9.17 -5.39 29.72
N GLY A 742 -9.35 -6.49 28.98
CA GLY A 742 -10.65 -7.09 28.66
C GLY A 742 -11.47 -7.52 29.88
N LYS A 743 -10.84 -7.83 31.02
CA LYS A 743 -11.55 -8.24 32.26
C LYS A 743 -12.53 -7.18 32.78
N ARG A 744 -12.34 -5.91 32.41
CA ARG A 744 -13.20 -4.78 32.78
C ARG A 744 -14.54 -4.80 32.06
N PHE A 745 -14.61 -5.52 30.95
CA PHE A 745 -15.77 -5.65 30.08
C PHE A 745 -16.37 -7.06 30.14
N ALA A 746 -15.92 -7.89 31.09
CA ALA A 746 -16.46 -9.23 31.27
C ALA A 746 -17.88 -9.15 31.87
N ASP A 747 -18.75 -10.05 31.43
CA ASP A 747 -20.07 -10.24 32.04
C ASP A 747 -19.92 -10.79 33.46
N VAL A 748 -20.58 -10.17 34.43
CA VAL A 748 -20.40 -10.46 35.86
C VAL A 748 -21.73 -10.50 36.60
N ASP A 749 -21.94 -11.55 37.39
CA ASP A 749 -23.17 -11.77 38.17
C ASP A 749 -23.36 -10.75 39.32
N ASP A 750 -22.26 -10.26 39.91
CA ASP A 750 -22.26 -9.21 40.94
C ASP A 750 -21.43 -7.99 40.49
N VAL A 751 -22.12 -7.07 39.82
CA VAL A 751 -21.57 -5.79 39.35
C VAL A 751 -20.99 -4.96 40.50
N ARG A 752 -21.52 -5.07 41.73
CA ARG A 752 -21.04 -4.28 42.89
C ARG A 752 -19.71 -4.80 43.40
N GLU A 753 -19.51 -6.11 43.45
CA GLU A 753 -18.24 -6.73 43.80
C GLU A 753 -17.18 -6.47 42.72
N HIS A 754 -17.55 -6.60 41.44
CA HIS A 754 -16.67 -6.27 40.32
C HIS A 754 -16.21 -4.80 40.34
N MET A 755 -17.15 -3.86 40.52
CA MET A 755 -16.84 -2.43 40.65
C MET A 755 -15.97 -2.12 41.87
N ARG A 756 -16.19 -2.79 43.02
CA ARG A 756 -15.27 -2.65 44.18
C ARG A 756 -13.87 -3.16 43.84
N GLY A 757 -13.76 -4.30 43.17
CA GLY A 757 -12.46 -4.84 42.73
C GLY A 757 -11.70 -3.86 41.84
N LEU A 758 -12.38 -3.26 40.84
CA LEU A 758 -11.78 -2.25 39.96
C LEU A 758 -11.40 -0.96 40.69
N VAL A 759 -12.20 -0.52 41.66
CA VAL A 759 -11.90 0.64 42.51
C VAL A 759 -10.71 0.36 43.42
N ASP A 760 -10.62 -0.82 44.02
CA ASP A 760 -9.50 -1.21 44.89
C ASP A 760 -8.20 -1.37 44.09
N GLU A 761 -8.25 -1.95 42.90
CA GLU A 761 -7.14 -1.96 41.94
C GLU A 761 -6.71 -0.52 41.59
N SER A 762 -7.65 0.38 41.31
CA SER A 762 -7.35 1.80 41.06
C SER A 762 -6.71 2.49 42.27
N ARG A 763 -7.06 2.13 43.51
CA ARG A 763 -6.48 2.73 44.74
C ARG A 763 -5.02 2.33 44.96
N THR A 764 -4.61 1.16 44.49
CA THR A 764 -3.21 0.67 44.58
C THR A 764 -2.28 1.23 43.50
N SER A 765 -2.84 1.89 42.47
CA SER A 765 -2.10 2.42 41.32
C SER A 765 -1.00 3.44 41.64
N VAL A 766 -1.15 4.25 42.70
CA VAL A 766 -0.22 5.36 42.99
C VAL A 766 1.14 4.86 43.48
N SER A 767 1.18 3.84 44.36
CA SER A 767 2.46 3.27 44.81
C SER A 767 3.13 2.49 43.69
N ALA A 768 2.37 1.70 42.94
CA ALA A 768 2.86 0.94 41.79
C ALA A 768 3.44 1.87 40.70
N ALA A 769 2.79 3.00 40.42
CA ALA A 769 3.28 4.00 39.47
C ALA A 769 4.63 4.61 39.91
N LYS A 770 4.79 4.88 41.20
CA LYS A 770 6.06 5.35 41.76
C LYS A 770 7.15 4.30 41.59
N ASP A 771 6.85 3.05 41.88
CA ASP A 771 7.81 1.94 41.74
C ASP A 771 8.26 1.75 40.27
N LEU A 772 7.32 1.86 39.31
CA LEU A 772 7.62 1.83 37.87
C LEU A 772 8.53 3.00 37.45
N ALA A 773 8.25 4.21 37.91
CA ALA A 773 9.06 5.39 37.63
C ALA A 773 10.48 5.26 38.21
N THR A 774 10.60 4.86 39.48
CA THR A 774 11.90 4.64 40.13
C THR A 774 12.68 3.54 39.41
N LYS A 775 12.01 2.46 38.98
CA LYS A 775 12.63 1.37 38.21
C LYS A 775 13.16 1.89 36.86
N LEU A 776 12.33 2.60 36.09
CA LEU A 776 12.72 3.12 34.78
C LEU A 776 13.94 4.04 34.87
N ILE A 777 13.95 4.99 35.81
CA ILE A 777 15.10 5.90 36.00
C ILE A 777 16.35 5.14 36.46
N ARG A 778 16.20 4.13 37.32
CA ARG A 778 17.33 3.29 37.78
C ARG A 778 17.94 2.52 36.60
N ASP A 779 17.10 1.92 35.77
CA ASP A 779 17.55 1.12 34.63
C ASP A 779 18.16 2.02 33.55
N ALA A 780 17.55 3.17 33.26
CA ALA A 780 18.08 4.18 32.34
C ALA A 780 19.46 4.71 32.77
N LYS A 781 19.70 4.96 34.06
CA LYS A 781 21.01 5.39 34.57
C LYS A 781 22.12 4.32 34.50
N ARG A 782 21.76 3.05 34.31
CA ARG A 782 22.72 1.94 34.21
C ARG A 782 23.15 1.67 32.77
N ILE A 783 22.34 2.07 31.80
CA ILE A 783 22.57 1.81 30.38
C ILE A 783 23.26 3.03 29.78
N THR A 784 24.39 2.80 29.13
CA THR A 784 25.10 3.84 28.39
C THR A 784 24.49 3.95 27.00
N GLY A 785 23.74 5.02 26.74
CA GLY A 785 23.18 5.27 25.41
C GLY A 785 22.31 6.52 25.37
N PRO A 786 22.12 7.13 24.19
CA PRO A 786 21.39 8.39 24.03
C PRO A 786 19.91 8.27 24.46
N ILE A 787 19.25 7.15 24.13
CA ILE A 787 17.86 6.88 24.52
C ILE A 787 17.73 6.83 26.06
N ALA A 788 18.59 6.05 26.72
CA ALA A 788 18.59 5.91 28.18
C ALA A 788 18.96 7.22 28.89
N ASN A 789 19.92 7.98 28.35
CA ASN A 789 20.33 9.28 28.88
C ASN A 789 19.19 10.30 28.86
N ASP A 790 18.43 10.36 27.76
CA ASP A 790 17.30 11.28 27.63
C ASP A 790 16.16 10.93 28.57
N ILE A 791 15.83 9.64 28.68
CA ILE A 791 14.81 9.17 29.64
C ILE A 791 15.24 9.50 31.08
N ALA A 792 16.53 9.35 31.41
CA ALA A 792 17.07 9.66 32.74
C ALA A 792 17.02 11.15 33.10
N ARG A 793 16.87 12.05 32.12
CA ARG A 793 16.71 13.50 32.33
C ARG A 793 15.28 13.91 32.72
N ILE A 794 14.29 13.06 32.45
CA ILE A 794 12.89 13.35 32.83
C ILE A 794 12.76 13.19 34.36
N PRO A 795 12.21 14.18 35.09
CA PRO A 795 12.09 14.07 36.54
C PRO A 795 11.20 12.90 36.98
N GLU A 796 11.68 12.10 37.94
CA GLU A 796 10.98 10.90 38.43
C GLU A 796 9.54 11.17 38.89
N ALA A 797 9.29 12.31 39.54
CA ALA A 797 7.95 12.69 40.00
C ALA A 797 6.96 12.88 38.83
N HIS A 798 7.43 13.36 37.69
CA HIS A 798 6.61 13.54 36.50
C HIS A 798 6.35 12.19 35.81
N LEU A 799 7.35 11.31 35.73
CA LEU A 799 7.15 9.93 35.25
C LEU A 799 6.19 9.14 36.14
N ALA A 800 6.25 9.31 37.46
CA ALA A 800 5.28 8.70 38.38
C ALA A 800 3.85 9.19 38.11
N THR A 801 3.68 10.44 37.68
CA THR A 801 2.38 10.98 37.26
C THR A 801 1.90 10.33 35.96
N VAL A 802 2.79 10.19 34.97
CA VAL A 802 2.50 9.49 33.71
C VAL A 802 2.09 8.03 33.94
N PHE A 803 2.85 7.28 34.75
CA PHE A 803 2.48 5.91 35.11
C PHE A 803 1.18 5.86 35.92
N THR A 804 0.87 6.89 36.71
CA THR A 804 -0.43 7.00 37.39
C THR A 804 -1.56 7.16 36.37
N MET A 805 -1.38 7.94 35.29
CA MET A 805 -2.36 8.06 34.21
C MET A 805 -2.61 6.70 33.53
N ILE A 806 -1.54 5.96 33.22
CA ILE A 806 -1.57 4.64 32.59
C ILE A 806 -2.25 3.59 33.49
N LEU A 807 -1.89 3.54 34.77
CA LEU A 807 -2.46 2.54 35.68
C LEU A 807 -3.91 2.87 36.08
N LYS A 808 -4.32 4.15 36.06
CA LYS A 808 -5.71 4.55 36.34
C LYS A 808 -6.65 4.38 35.14
N SER A 809 -6.17 4.51 33.90
CA SER A 809 -6.92 4.03 32.73
C SER A 809 -7.03 2.50 32.74
N GLY A 810 -6.11 1.87 33.48
CA GLY A 810 -6.23 0.52 33.95
C GLY A 810 -5.63 -0.54 33.06
N LEU A 811 -4.57 -0.08 32.40
CA LEU A 811 -3.53 -0.91 31.85
C LEU A 811 -2.58 -1.33 32.98
N LYS A 812 -1.85 -2.44 32.80
CA LYS A 812 -0.73 -2.82 33.69
C LYS A 812 0.57 -2.08 33.39
N GLY A 813 0.65 -1.47 32.22
CA GLY A 813 1.80 -0.80 31.65
C GLY A 813 1.46 -0.36 30.23
N PHE A 814 2.34 0.41 29.61
CA PHE A 814 2.13 0.91 28.25
C PHE A 814 2.65 -0.12 27.25
N CYS A 815 1.75 -0.84 26.58
CA CYS A 815 2.08 -1.92 25.64
C CYS A 815 1.04 -1.94 24.50
N PRO A 816 1.17 -1.08 23.48
CA PRO A 816 0.23 -1.06 22.36
C PRO A 816 0.28 -2.38 21.58
N ASP A 817 -0.85 -2.77 21.01
CA ASP A 817 -0.94 -3.94 20.15
C ASP A 817 -0.52 -3.58 18.72
N LEU A 818 0.66 -4.05 18.34
CA LEU A 818 1.27 -3.79 17.03
C LEU A 818 0.73 -4.67 15.90
N ASP A 819 0.02 -5.75 16.24
CA ASP A 819 -0.42 -6.76 15.29
C ASP A 819 -1.96 -6.72 15.08
N GLY A 820 -2.70 -6.12 16.01
CA GLY A 820 -4.14 -5.88 15.88
C GLY A 820 -4.52 -4.52 15.28
N PRO A 821 -5.84 -4.24 15.18
CA PRO A 821 -6.34 -3.02 14.58
C PRO A 821 -5.91 -1.76 15.33
N VAL A 822 -5.37 -0.77 14.59
CA VAL A 822 -4.98 0.55 15.11
C VAL A 822 -6.15 1.27 15.80
N GLN A 823 -7.36 1.08 15.26
CA GLN A 823 -8.59 1.71 15.75
C GLN A 823 -9.24 0.96 16.93
N SER A 824 -8.65 -0.13 17.42
CA SER A 824 -9.20 -0.83 18.59
C SER A 824 -9.24 0.10 19.81
N THR A 825 -10.24 -0.08 20.70
CA THR A 825 -10.36 0.72 21.93
C THR A 825 -9.10 0.65 22.79
N TYR A 826 -8.42 -0.50 22.78
CA TYR A 826 -7.13 -0.71 23.43
C TYR A 826 -6.03 0.18 22.84
N ASN A 827 -5.89 0.23 21.52
CA ASN A 827 -4.87 1.02 20.83
C ASN A 827 -5.17 2.51 20.81
N GLN A 828 -6.44 2.90 20.68
CA GLN A 828 -6.87 4.29 20.82
C GLN A 828 -6.61 4.84 22.23
N LEU A 829 -6.78 4.01 23.27
CA LEU A 829 -6.40 4.38 24.63
C LEU A 829 -4.88 4.63 24.74
N HIS A 830 -4.04 3.81 24.12
CA HIS A 830 -2.58 4.00 24.12
C HIS A 830 -2.17 5.29 23.38
N ARG A 831 -2.77 5.55 22.20
CA ARG A 831 -2.56 6.79 21.45
C ARG A 831 -2.92 8.01 22.29
N HIS A 832 -4.11 8.02 22.89
CA HIS A 832 -4.56 9.12 23.73
C HIS A 832 -3.67 9.34 24.96
N LEU A 833 -3.25 8.26 25.64
CA LEU A 833 -2.37 8.34 26.81
C LEU A 833 -0.97 8.86 26.45
N ALA A 834 -0.40 8.45 25.31
CA ALA A 834 0.91 8.94 24.87
C ALA A 834 0.88 10.44 24.60
N VAL A 835 -0.09 10.91 23.81
CA VAL A 835 -0.24 12.33 23.47
C VAL A 835 -0.50 13.17 24.72
N SER A 836 -1.48 12.77 25.54
CA SER A 836 -1.87 13.53 26.74
C SER A 836 -0.76 13.57 27.78
N ALA A 837 -0.04 12.46 27.98
CA ALA A 837 1.08 12.42 28.91
C ALA A 837 2.25 13.28 28.42
N PHE A 838 2.56 13.28 27.13
CA PHE A 838 3.61 14.12 26.56
C PHE A 838 3.27 15.61 26.65
N GLN A 839 2.02 15.98 26.35
CA GLN A 839 1.49 17.34 26.54
C GLN A 839 1.60 17.80 28.01
N PHE A 840 1.28 16.93 28.96
CA PHE A 840 1.44 17.21 30.38
C PHE A 840 2.90 17.49 30.74
N LEU A 841 3.84 16.65 30.28
CA LEU A 841 5.28 16.82 30.54
C LEU A 841 5.85 18.08 29.89
N SER A 842 5.38 18.42 28.69
CA SER A 842 5.77 19.65 27.99
C SER A 842 5.29 20.89 28.75
N SER A 843 4.01 20.91 29.13
CA SER A 843 3.37 22.03 29.85
C SER A 843 3.97 22.26 31.25
N SER A 844 4.50 21.20 31.88
CA SER A 844 5.17 21.28 33.18
C SER A 844 6.67 21.59 33.09
N PHE A 845 7.19 21.85 31.89
CA PHE A 845 8.62 22.03 31.61
C PHE A 845 9.51 20.83 31.97
N ALA A 846 8.93 19.63 32.14
CA ALA A 846 9.66 18.42 32.48
C ALA A 846 10.55 17.90 31.33
N LEU A 847 10.29 18.34 30.10
CA LEU A 847 11.06 17.99 28.89
C LEU A 847 12.04 19.08 28.45
N ALA A 848 12.31 20.10 29.28
CA ALA A 848 13.17 21.23 28.91
C ALA A 848 14.58 20.81 28.46
N ALA A 849 15.09 19.69 28.99
CA ALA A 849 16.41 19.14 28.63
C ALA A 849 16.44 18.36 27.28
N LEU A 850 15.29 18.25 26.60
CA LEU A 850 15.10 17.56 25.32
C LEU A 850 14.70 18.50 24.17
N GLU A 851 14.84 19.82 24.37
CA GLU A 851 14.64 20.84 23.33
C GLU A 851 13.26 20.80 22.64
N VAL A 852 12.23 20.39 23.39
CA VAL A 852 10.84 20.29 22.88
C VAL A 852 10.28 21.67 22.53
N ASN A 853 9.70 21.78 21.36
CA ASN A 853 8.96 22.98 20.94
C ASN A 853 7.55 22.95 21.55
N ALA A 854 7.30 23.83 22.51
CA ALA A 854 6.03 23.88 23.25
C ALA A 854 4.79 24.00 22.33
N ARG A 855 4.87 24.76 21.24
CA ARG A 855 3.74 24.91 20.30
C ARG A 855 3.44 23.64 19.53
N VAL A 856 4.48 22.91 19.14
CA VAL A 856 4.34 21.61 18.47
C VAL A 856 3.81 20.57 19.46
N ALA A 857 4.27 20.63 20.71
CA ALA A 857 3.80 19.72 21.75
C ALA A 857 2.34 19.97 22.16
N GLU A 858 1.78 21.15 21.91
CA GLU A 858 0.35 21.45 22.12
C GLU A 858 -0.54 20.96 20.97
N ASP A 859 0.04 20.61 19.82
CA ASP A 859 -0.68 20.14 18.64
C ASP A 859 -1.04 18.65 18.78
N THR A 860 -2.26 18.39 19.23
CA THR A 860 -2.79 17.04 19.48
C THR A 860 -2.87 16.20 18.21
N GLU A 861 -3.19 16.81 17.07
CA GLU A 861 -3.35 16.10 15.79
C GLU A 861 -1.98 15.67 15.26
N LEU A 862 -1.04 16.61 15.23
CA LEU A 862 0.34 16.35 14.82
C LEU A 862 1.03 15.32 15.71
N LEU A 863 0.87 15.40 17.04
CA LEU A 863 1.39 14.38 17.95
C LEU A 863 0.70 13.03 17.75
N GLY A 864 -0.59 13.02 17.43
CA GLY A 864 -1.30 11.80 17.07
C GLY A 864 -0.72 11.13 15.82
N ASP A 865 -0.45 11.90 14.78
CA ASP A 865 0.17 11.41 13.54
C ASP A 865 1.60 10.92 13.76
N MET A 866 2.38 11.64 14.58
CA MET A 866 3.71 11.21 15.01
C MET A 866 3.67 9.89 15.79
N TYR A 867 2.64 9.70 16.64
CA TYR A 867 2.44 8.47 17.39
C TYR A 867 2.16 7.30 16.46
N ASP A 868 1.23 7.47 15.51
CA ASP A 868 0.81 6.40 14.60
C ASP A 868 1.95 6.00 13.65
N ASN A 869 2.67 6.99 13.10
CA ASN A 869 3.84 6.77 12.26
C ASN A 869 4.95 5.99 13.00
N TYR A 870 5.29 6.41 14.21
CA TYR A 870 6.34 5.74 14.99
C TYR A 870 5.92 4.36 15.49
N THR A 871 4.71 4.24 16.05
CA THR A 871 4.26 3.01 16.73
C THR A 871 3.94 1.91 15.73
N TYR A 872 3.15 2.20 14.69
CA TYR A 872 2.71 1.20 13.70
C TYR A 872 3.56 1.15 12.43
N GLY A 873 4.43 2.14 12.22
CA GLY A 873 5.49 2.09 11.22
C GLY A 873 6.79 1.53 11.83
N THR A 874 7.62 2.41 12.40
CA THR A 874 8.99 2.08 12.80
C THR A 874 9.08 1.02 13.89
N LEU A 875 8.30 1.15 14.97
CA LEU A 875 8.37 0.24 16.12
C LEU A 875 7.77 -1.13 15.80
N ALA A 876 6.68 -1.18 15.04
CA ALA A 876 6.08 -2.42 14.56
C ALA A 876 7.03 -3.18 13.62
N GLN A 877 7.63 -2.49 12.65
CA GLN A 877 8.58 -3.11 11.72
C GLN A 877 9.78 -3.70 12.46
N LYS A 878 10.42 -2.93 13.36
CA LYS A 878 11.54 -3.41 14.18
C LYS A 878 11.15 -4.61 15.04
N THR A 879 9.96 -4.57 15.65
CA THR A 879 9.46 -5.67 16.50
C THR A 879 9.21 -6.94 15.68
N ARG A 880 8.61 -6.82 14.48
CA ARG A 880 8.38 -7.96 13.59
C ARG A 880 9.68 -8.57 13.07
N MET A 881 10.65 -7.72 12.70
CA MET A 881 11.98 -8.15 12.24
C MET A 881 12.69 -8.99 13.32
N GLU A 882 12.76 -8.48 14.55
CA GLU A 882 13.39 -9.18 15.67
C GLU A 882 12.64 -10.46 16.07
N ARG A 883 11.29 -10.48 15.96
CA ARG A 883 10.47 -11.69 16.21
C ARG A 883 10.69 -12.78 15.16
N ARG A 884 10.81 -12.39 13.88
CA ARG A 884 11.07 -13.33 12.77
C ARG A 884 12.48 -13.94 12.87
N ARG A 885 13.48 -13.10 13.18
CA ARG A 885 14.86 -13.54 13.35
C ARG A 885 15.52 -12.79 14.54
N PRO A 886 15.61 -13.43 15.71
CA PRO A 886 16.31 -12.84 16.86
C PRO A 886 17.75 -12.47 16.51
N GLY A 887 18.18 -11.27 16.89
CA GLY A 887 19.50 -10.71 16.57
C GLY A 887 19.55 -9.86 15.29
N SER A 888 18.50 -9.87 14.47
CA SER A 888 18.46 -9.12 13.21
C SER A 888 18.63 -7.61 13.38
N LEU A 889 18.09 -7.00 14.45
CA LEU A 889 18.30 -5.58 14.73
C LEU A 889 19.76 -5.27 15.10
N SER A 890 20.39 -6.16 15.87
CA SER A 890 21.81 -6.02 16.24
C SER A 890 22.70 -6.09 15.00
N ASP A 891 22.40 -7.02 14.10
CA ASP A 891 23.14 -7.19 12.85
C ASP A 891 22.91 -6.00 11.90
N SER A 892 21.69 -5.49 11.81
CA SER A 892 21.36 -4.28 11.03
C SER A 892 22.09 -3.03 11.56
N ILE A 893 22.22 -2.86 12.87
CA ILE A 893 22.98 -1.76 13.48
C ILE A 893 24.47 -1.88 13.15
N LYS A 894 25.04 -3.08 13.26
CA LYS A 894 26.45 -3.31 12.87
C LYS A 894 26.67 -2.98 11.40
N HIS A 895 25.80 -3.48 10.53
CA HIS A 895 25.83 -3.22 9.09
C HIS A 895 25.83 -1.72 8.78
N ASN A 896 24.89 -0.96 9.36
CA ASN A 896 24.79 0.48 9.12
C ASN A 896 26.05 1.25 9.62
N ASN A 897 26.62 0.84 10.75
CA ASN A 897 27.85 1.46 11.26
C ASN A 897 29.05 1.20 10.37
N GLU A 898 29.19 -0.04 9.86
CA GLU A 898 30.25 -0.42 8.92
C GLU A 898 30.09 0.30 7.58
N PHE A 899 28.86 0.42 7.07
CA PHE A 899 28.53 1.19 5.88
C PHE A 899 28.91 2.68 6.06
N LYS A 900 28.40 3.37 7.08
CA LYS A 900 28.74 4.79 7.36
C LYS A 900 30.24 5.03 7.50
N ALA A 901 30.96 4.09 8.11
CA ALA A 901 32.41 4.12 8.21
C ALA A 901 33.10 4.10 6.85
N ARG A 902 32.69 3.16 5.99
CA ARG A 902 33.17 3.01 4.63
C ARG A 902 32.98 4.31 3.82
N GLY A 903 31.81 4.94 3.95
CA GLY A 903 31.50 6.21 3.27
C GLY A 903 32.39 7.37 3.71
N ARG A 904 32.71 7.49 5.01
CA ARG A 904 33.67 8.49 5.50
C ARG A 904 35.05 8.32 4.89
N LEU A 905 35.53 7.07 4.78
CA LEU A 905 36.84 6.79 4.19
C LEU A 905 36.86 7.09 2.69
N ALA A 906 35.80 6.74 1.96
CA ALA A 906 35.64 7.07 0.55
C ALA A 906 35.71 8.58 0.32
N LYS A 907 34.92 9.36 1.06
CA LYS A 907 34.97 10.83 0.99
C LYS A 907 36.37 11.41 1.20
N VAL A 908 37.10 10.93 2.22
CA VAL A 908 38.47 11.40 2.50
C VAL A 908 39.43 11.10 1.35
N ARG A 909 39.32 9.92 0.73
CA ARG A 909 40.17 9.53 -0.40
C ARG A 909 39.80 10.27 -1.67
N PHE A 910 38.51 10.42 -1.97
CA PHE A 910 38.01 11.24 -3.08
C PHE A 910 38.52 12.69 -2.99
N ASP A 911 38.31 13.35 -1.85
CA ASP A 911 38.78 14.73 -1.62
C ASP A 911 40.29 14.87 -1.79
N THR A 912 41.04 13.81 -1.44
CA THR A 912 42.49 13.78 -1.60
C THR A 912 42.89 13.59 -3.06
N ALA A 913 42.26 12.65 -3.77
CA ALA A 913 42.49 12.42 -5.20
C ALA A 913 42.15 13.67 -6.04
N ALA A 914 41.05 14.35 -5.71
CA ALA A 914 40.66 15.60 -6.34
C ALA A 914 41.68 16.72 -6.09
N ARG A 915 42.18 16.87 -4.84
CA ARG A 915 43.23 17.85 -4.50
C ARG A 915 44.55 17.59 -5.20
N LEU A 916 44.90 16.32 -5.42
CA LEU A 916 46.09 15.92 -6.15
C LEU A 916 45.94 16.05 -7.67
N GLY A 917 44.75 16.41 -8.17
CA GLY A 917 44.48 16.55 -9.60
C GLY A 917 44.52 15.23 -10.35
N LEU A 918 44.29 14.10 -9.66
CA LEU A 918 44.37 12.78 -10.27
C LEU A 918 43.30 12.61 -11.35
N ARG A 919 43.55 11.74 -12.33
CA ARG A 919 42.58 11.40 -13.38
C ARG A 919 41.21 11.04 -12.80
N LYS A 920 40.14 11.43 -13.50
CA LYS A 920 38.75 11.24 -13.08
C LYS A 920 38.37 9.78 -12.74
N PRO A 921 38.82 8.74 -13.47
CA PRO A 921 38.58 7.35 -13.07
C PRO A 921 39.14 7.00 -11.68
N VAL A 922 40.32 7.50 -11.32
CA VAL A 922 40.93 7.31 -9.99
C VAL A 922 40.12 8.01 -8.90
N GLN A 923 39.63 9.22 -9.18
CA GLN A 923 38.73 9.94 -8.26
C GLN A 923 37.42 9.16 -8.07
N ARG A 924 36.80 8.67 -9.16
CA ARG A 924 35.55 7.89 -9.13
C ARG A 924 35.70 6.64 -8.26
N MET A 925 36.76 5.87 -8.45
CA MET A 925 37.04 4.69 -7.64
C MET A 925 37.24 5.02 -6.15
N ALA A 926 37.85 6.17 -5.85
CA ALA A 926 38.04 6.62 -4.47
C ALA A 926 36.76 7.15 -3.81
N PHE A 927 35.70 7.43 -4.59
CA PHE A 927 34.40 7.88 -4.12
C PHE A 927 33.43 6.73 -3.85
N VAL A 928 33.47 5.67 -4.66
CA VAL A 928 32.57 4.51 -4.52
C VAL A 928 32.81 3.82 -3.20
N GLN A 929 31.80 3.81 -2.33
CA GLN A 929 31.93 3.34 -0.96
C GLN A 929 32.35 1.88 -0.90
N GLU A 930 31.73 1.00 -1.67
CA GLU A 930 31.92 -0.46 -1.74
C GLU A 930 33.36 -0.86 -2.10
N ALA A 931 34.12 0.04 -2.75
CA ALA A 931 35.52 -0.16 -3.11
C ALA A 931 36.49 -0.16 -1.91
N HIS A 932 36.01 0.27 -0.73
CA HIS A 932 36.81 0.45 0.48
C HIS A 932 36.56 -0.70 1.48
N SER A 933 37.63 -1.16 2.13
CA SER A 933 37.56 -2.22 3.16
C SER A 933 36.88 -1.73 4.44
N ASP A 934 36.29 -2.66 5.21
CA ASP A 934 35.60 -2.38 6.49
C ASP A 934 36.58 -2.19 7.66
N ASP A 935 37.45 -1.21 7.54
CA ASP A 935 38.64 -1.04 8.37
C ASP A 935 38.44 -0.16 9.63
N GLU A 936 37.21 0.13 10.05
CA GLU A 936 36.95 1.16 11.06
C GLU A 936 36.64 0.68 12.50
N HIS A 937 36.66 -0.63 12.81
CA HIS A 937 36.40 -1.08 14.18
C HIS A 937 37.66 -1.49 14.96
N GLY A 938 37.93 -0.78 16.07
CA GLY A 938 38.97 -1.10 17.05
C GLY A 938 40.14 -0.11 17.10
N ALA A 939 41.03 -0.28 18.09
CA ALA A 939 42.23 0.55 18.24
C ALA A 939 43.26 0.34 17.11
N GLN A 940 43.15 -0.78 16.39
CA GLN A 940 44.01 -1.19 15.29
C GLN A 940 43.13 -1.38 14.05
N ARG A 941 43.14 -0.40 13.16
CA ARG A 941 42.35 -0.37 11.91
C ARG A 941 42.95 -1.33 10.90
N SER A 942 42.52 -2.58 10.94
CA SER A 942 43.08 -3.64 10.11
C SER A 942 42.41 -3.70 8.74
N VAL A 943 43.20 -3.61 7.68
CA VAL A 943 42.69 -3.71 6.31
C VAL A 943 42.23 -5.14 6.03
N ARG A 944 41.02 -5.27 5.48
CA ARG A 944 40.43 -6.54 5.04
C ARG A 944 40.48 -6.69 3.53
N GLU A 945 40.42 -7.93 3.07
CA GLU A 945 40.26 -8.30 1.67
C GLU A 945 38.93 -7.80 1.12
N LYS A 946 38.93 -7.50 -0.18
CA LYS A 946 37.74 -7.22 -0.98
C LYS A 946 37.72 -8.23 -2.12
N PRO A 947 36.65 -9.01 -2.29
CA PRO A 947 36.54 -9.96 -3.38
C PRO A 947 36.84 -9.30 -4.72
N GLY A 948 37.72 -9.92 -5.50
CA GLY A 948 38.05 -9.48 -6.85
C GLY A 948 38.89 -8.21 -6.99
N ARG A 949 39.17 -7.46 -5.92
CA ARG A 949 39.90 -6.19 -6.02
C ARG A 949 41.35 -6.40 -6.48
N ASN A 950 41.75 -5.66 -7.50
CA ASN A 950 43.11 -5.64 -8.03
C ASN A 950 44.11 -5.11 -6.97
N PRO A 951 45.23 -5.81 -6.72
CA PRO A 951 46.26 -5.38 -5.77
C PRO A 951 46.76 -3.95 -5.99
N VAL A 952 46.87 -3.51 -7.25
CA VAL A 952 47.33 -2.16 -7.63
C VAL A 952 46.47 -1.08 -6.99
N VAL A 953 45.15 -1.27 -6.94
CA VAL A 953 44.20 -0.33 -6.29
C VAL A 953 44.51 -0.19 -4.81
N GLY A 954 44.68 -1.33 -4.13
CA GLY A 954 44.98 -1.38 -2.71
C GLY A 954 46.31 -0.70 -2.38
N MET A 955 47.33 -0.92 -3.22
CA MET A 955 48.64 -0.28 -3.11
C MET A 955 48.54 1.23 -3.36
N PHE A 956 47.84 1.68 -4.40
CA PHE A 956 47.71 3.09 -4.70
C PHE A 956 46.98 3.87 -3.59
N PHE A 957 45.89 3.31 -3.07
CA PHE A 957 45.23 3.89 -1.91
C PHE A 957 46.18 4.04 -0.72
N GLN A 958 46.98 2.99 -0.44
CA GLN A 958 47.87 2.93 0.71
C GLN A 958 49.12 3.81 0.58
N GLU A 959 49.73 3.88 -0.60
CA GLU A 959 51.03 4.51 -0.80
C GLU A 959 50.91 5.97 -1.25
N GLU A 960 49.78 6.33 -1.87
CA GLU A 960 49.56 7.68 -2.41
C GLU A 960 48.46 8.44 -1.65
N LEU A 961 47.22 7.92 -1.66
CA LEU A 961 46.07 8.68 -1.14
C LEU A 961 46.07 8.81 0.38
N ASP A 962 46.28 7.72 1.12
CA ASP A 962 46.19 7.75 2.58
C ASP A 962 47.32 8.59 3.22
N PRO A 963 48.59 8.51 2.78
CA PRO A 963 49.65 9.39 3.26
C PRO A 963 49.40 10.86 2.91
N ALA A 964 48.90 11.16 1.71
CA ALA A 964 48.56 12.53 1.31
C ALA A 964 47.39 13.10 2.13
N ALA A 965 46.37 12.28 2.43
CA ALA A 965 45.25 12.65 3.30
C ALA A 965 45.72 12.97 4.73
N GLU A 966 46.60 12.12 5.29
CA GLU A 966 47.19 12.33 6.62
C GLU A 966 48.09 13.57 6.65
N GLN A 967 48.90 13.80 5.62
CA GLN A 967 49.75 14.99 5.52
C GLN A 967 48.90 16.27 5.49
N TYR A 968 47.82 16.28 4.72
CA TYR A 968 46.88 17.41 4.68
C TYR A 968 46.19 17.62 6.03
N ARG A 969 45.73 16.55 6.67
CA ARG A 969 45.12 16.61 8.01
C ARG A 969 46.09 17.20 9.03
N ARG A 970 47.36 16.79 9.02
CA ARG A 970 48.41 17.33 9.91
C ARG A 970 48.70 18.80 9.65
N ARG A 971 48.71 19.24 8.39
CA ARG A 971 48.95 20.66 8.03
C ARG A 971 47.80 21.58 8.47
N ASN A 972 46.56 21.09 8.42
CA ASN A 972 45.36 21.92 8.67
C ASN A 972 44.78 21.78 10.09
N ALA A 973 45.24 20.82 10.88
CA ALA A 973 44.80 20.67 12.26
C ALA A 973 45.49 21.66 13.20
N LYS A 974 44.75 22.13 14.21
CA LYS A 974 45.32 22.91 15.32
C LYS A 974 46.25 22.00 16.15
N ALA A 975 47.40 22.55 16.56
CA ALA A 975 48.42 21.82 17.33
C ALA A 975 47.79 21.09 18.54
N GLY A 976 47.95 19.77 18.61
CA GLY A 976 47.48 18.93 19.72
C GLY A 976 46.17 18.15 19.49
N GLN A 977 45.47 18.31 18.35
CA GLN A 977 44.21 17.60 18.09
C GLN A 977 44.30 16.35 17.19
N VAL A 978 45.44 16.07 16.55
CA VAL A 978 45.53 14.92 15.62
C VAL A 978 46.11 13.70 16.33
N LYS A 979 45.28 12.68 16.55
CA LYS A 979 45.76 11.32 16.80
C LYS A 979 46.14 10.69 15.44
N PRO A 980 47.33 10.09 15.28
CA PRO A 980 47.66 9.35 14.08
C PRO A 980 46.65 8.21 13.89
N GLN A 981 45.95 8.19 12.77
CA GLN A 981 45.09 7.08 12.36
C GLN A 981 45.88 6.20 11.39
N THR A 982 46.86 5.46 11.91
CA THR A 982 47.63 4.51 11.11
C THR A 982 46.78 3.26 10.91
N ARG A 983 46.45 2.94 9.65
CA ARG A 983 45.84 1.64 9.32
C ARG A 983 46.93 0.57 9.24
N VAL A 984 46.67 -0.58 9.83
CA VAL A 984 47.63 -1.68 9.90
C VAL A 984 47.25 -2.74 8.87
N ARG A 985 48.20 -3.16 8.04
CA ARG A 985 48.01 -4.22 7.06
C ARG A 985 48.64 -5.50 7.59
N SER A 986 47.86 -6.58 7.67
CA SER A 986 48.41 -7.93 7.85
C SER A 986 48.80 -8.50 6.48
N ASP A 987 49.83 -9.36 6.46
CA ASP A 987 50.18 -10.18 5.32
C ASP A 987 50.10 -11.67 5.73
N PRO A 988 49.12 -12.45 5.20
CA PRO A 988 48.06 -12.05 4.28
C PRO A 988 47.02 -11.10 4.91
N LEU A 989 46.22 -10.45 4.07
CA LEU A 989 45.13 -9.58 4.53
C LEU A 989 44.11 -10.37 5.37
N LEU A 990 43.38 -9.67 6.25
CA LEU A 990 42.26 -10.30 6.96
C LEU A 990 41.14 -10.63 5.97
N PRO A 991 40.42 -11.74 6.15
CA PRO A 991 39.33 -12.10 5.25
C PRO A 991 38.25 -11.00 5.21
N ALA A 992 37.56 -10.92 4.07
CA ALA A 992 36.39 -10.06 3.90
C ALA A 992 35.40 -10.28 5.05
N SER A 993 34.72 -9.21 5.47
CA SER A 993 33.56 -9.35 6.36
C SER A 993 32.43 -10.06 5.61
N ASP A 994 31.43 -10.57 6.33
CA ASP A 994 30.22 -11.14 5.73
C ASP A 994 29.48 -10.13 4.84
N PHE A 995 29.73 -8.82 5.02
CA PHE A 995 29.16 -7.69 4.28
C PHE A 995 30.08 -7.15 3.17
N GLY A 996 31.29 -7.71 3.03
CA GLY A 996 32.28 -7.31 2.04
C GLY A 996 32.07 -7.98 0.67
N VAL A 997 30.99 -8.75 0.50
CA VAL A 997 30.73 -9.62 -0.66
C VAL A 997 30.07 -8.88 -1.84
N ILE A 998 29.45 -7.72 -1.59
CA ILE A 998 28.81 -6.89 -2.63
C ILE A 998 29.88 -6.24 -3.52
N LEU A 999 29.71 -6.35 -4.84
CA LEU A 999 30.60 -5.76 -5.84
C LEU A 999 30.34 -4.24 -5.96
N PRO A 1000 31.38 -3.41 -6.07
CA PRO A 1000 31.21 -1.96 -6.19
C PRO A 1000 30.72 -1.55 -7.58
N ASP A 1001 29.63 -0.81 -7.67
CA ASP A 1001 29.15 -0.25 -8.93
C ASP A 1001 29.91 1.03 -9.35
N ASN A 1002 29.87 1.36 -10.64
CA ASN A 1002 30.48 2.58 -11.21
C ASN A 1002 32.00 2.75 -10.98
N VAL A 1003 32.73 1.68 -10.67
CA VAL A 1003 34.21 1.70 -10.61
C VAL A 1003 34.82 1.41 -11.99
N PRO A 1004 36.02 1.95 -12.28
CA PRO A 1004 36.82 1.55 -13.44
C PRO A 1004 37.02 0.04 -13.51
N ILE A 1005 37.08 -0.52 -14.72
CA ILE A 1005 37.14 -1.98 -14.94
C ILE A 1005 38.36 -2.63 -14.26
N ASP A 1006 39.46 -1.89 -14.21
CA ASP A 1006 40.72 -2.26 -13.57
C ASP A 1006 40.70 -2.12 -12.04
N TYR A 1007 39.53 -1.84 -11.45
CA TYR A 1007 39.29 -2.14 -10.05
C TYR A 1007 39.41 -3.63 -9.77
N PHE A 1008 38.96 -4.48 -10.70
CA PHE A 1008 38.99 -5.93 -10.57
C PHE A 1008 40.29 -6.53 -11.14
N THR A 1009 40.72 -7.69 -10.65
CA THR A 1009 41.75 -8.45 -11.38
C THR A 1009 41.15 -8.99 -12.68
N PRO A 1010 41.94 -9.12 -13.76
CA PRO A 1010 41.45 -9.70 -15.02
C PRO A 1010 40.80 -11.07 -14.82
N GLU A 1011 41.37 -11.93 -13.98
CA GLU A 1011 40.85 -13.27 -13.71
C GLU A 1011 39.49 -13.23 -13.02
N PHE A 1012 39.29 -12.28 -12.09
CA PHE A 1012 38.02 -12.15 -11.39
C PHE A 1012 36.95 -11.54 -12.30
N PHE A 1013 37.27 -10.44 -12.98
CA PHE A 1013 36.33 -9.77 -13.88
C PHE A 1013 35.87 -10.71 -15.00
N ASN A 1014 36.79 -11.42 -15.63
CA ASN A 1014 36.48 -12.34 -16.74
C ASN A 1014 35.70 -13.60 -16.27
N ALA A 1015 35.67 -13.87 -14.97
CA ALA A 1015 34.86 -14.93 -14.37
C ALA A 1015 33.44 -14.47 -13.98
N LEU A 1016 33.17 -13.16 -13.99
CA LEU A 1016 31.84 -12.61 -13.74
C LEU A 1016 30.88 -12.95 -14.89
N THR A 1017 29.59 -13.00 -14.57
CA THR A 1017 28.54 -13.20 -15.58
C THR A 1017 28.51 -12.05 -16.59
N LEU A 1018 27.94 -12.27 -17.78
CA LEU A 1018 27.84 -11.25 -18.82
C LEU A 1018 27.11 -9.99 -18.30
N LYS A 1019 26.04 -10.18 -17.54
CA LYS A 1019 25.28 -9.13 -16.84
C LYS A 1019 26.13 -8.31 -15.87
N GLU A 1020 26.92 -8.97 -15.03
CA GLU A 1020 27.80 -8.29 -14.08
C GLU A 1020 28.89 -7.49 -14.80
N ARG A 1021 29.48 -8.05 -15.87
CA ARG A 1021 30.51 -7.35 -16.66
C ARG A 1021 29.96 -6.15 -17.42
N ALA A 1022 28.72 -6.23 -17.92
CA ALA A 1022 28.07 -5.14 -18.65
C ALA A 1022 27.95 -3.86 -17.82
N ARG A 1023 27.82 -3.98 -16.48
CA ARG A 1023 27.79 -2.83 -15.55
C ARG A 1023 29.04 -1.94 -15.65
N TYR A 1024 30.16 -2.46 -16.15
CA TYR A 1024 31.47 -1.78 -16.15
C TYR A 1024 31.95 -1.34 -17.54
N VAL A 1025 31.21 -1.61 -18.61
CA VAL A 1025 31.65 -1.36 -20.00
C VAL A 1025 31.97 0.12 -20.24
N ASN A 1026 31.23 1.02 -19.59
CA ASN A 1026 31.38 2.47 -19.76
C ASN A 1026 32.23 3.15 -18.67
N THR A 1027 32.87 2.40 -17.76
CA THR A 1027 33.59 2.99 -16.62
C THR A 1027 35.06 3.29 -16.93
N GLY A 1028 35.63 2.65 -17.94
CA GLY A 1028 36.99 2.89 -18.45
C GLY A 1028 38.11 2.38 -17.53
N VAL A 1029 39.34 2.85 -17.76
CA VAL A 1029 40.57 2.38 -17.08
C VAL A 1029 41.23 3.50 -16.26
N ALA A 1030 41.59 3.19 -15.01
CA ALA A 1030 42.19 4.12 -14.05
C ALA A 1030 43.73 4.09 -14.01
N PHE A 1031 44.34 2.91 -14.01
CA PHE A 1031 45.77 2.67 -13.81
C PHE A 1031 46.41 2.12 -15.08
N PRO A 1032 47.69 2.44 -15.34
CA PRO A 1032 48.49 1.67 -16.30
C PRO A 1032 48.79 0.28 -15.70
N LEU A 1033 49.47 -0.57 -16.47
CA LEU A 1033 49.97 -1.85 -15.95
C LEU A 1033 50.86 -1.65 -14.71
N GLU A 1034 50.90 -2.64 -13.83
CA GLU A 1034 51.59 -2.58 -12.54
C GLU A 1034 53.06 -2.10 -12.66
N ASP A 1035 53.75 -2.54 -13.72
CA ASP A 1035 55.14 -2.14 -14.04
C ASP A 1035 55.33 -0.62 -14.23
N PHE A 1036 54.27 0.11 -14.57
CA PHE A 1036 54.29 1.56 -14.79
C PHE A 1036 53.55 2.35 -13.70
N ALA A 1037 52.60 1.73 -12.99
CA ALA A 1037 51.72 2.45 -12.05
C ALA A 1037 52.47 3.12 -10.89
N PHE A 1038 53.60 2.54 -10.48
CA PHE A 1038 54.44 3.02 -9.37
C PHE A 1038 55.88 3.38 -9.81
N ASP A 1039 56.14 3.47 -11.12
CA ASP A 1039 57.44 3.90 -11.63
C ASP A 1039 57.54 5.43 -11.63
N GLU A 1040 58.55 5.98 -10.96
CA GLU A 1040 58.82 7.42 -10.91
C GLU A 1040 59.05 8.02 -12.31
N ALA A 1041 59.50 7.22 -13.29
CA ALA A 1041 59.71 7.68 -14.66
C ALA A 1041 58.41 7.89 -15.45
N HIS A 1042 57.26 7.43 -14.93
CA HIS A 1042 55.97 7.43 -15.64
C HIS A 1042 54.86 8.18 -14.86
N GLU A 1043 55.18 8.97 -13.83
CA GLU A 1043 54.17 9.66 -12.99
C GLU A 1043 53.21 10.58 -13.76
N GLU A 1044 53.55 10.99 -14.98
CA GLU A 1044 52.70 11.84 -15.81
C GLU A 1044 51.31 11.23 -16.07
N TRP A 1045 51.18 9.89 -16.06
CA TRP A 1045 49.90 9.22 -16.24
C TRP A 1045 48.86 9.68 -15.20
N LYS A 1046 49.30 10.06 -13.98
CA LYS A 1046 48.42 10.44 -12.86
C LYS A 1046 47.54 11.67 -13.18
N THR A 1047 48.00 12.56 -14.07
CA THR A 1047 47.32 13.83 -14.42
C THR A 1047 46.99 13.97 -15.91
N MET A 1048 47.31 12.95 -16.70
CA MET A 1048 47.17 12.93 -18.15
C MET A 1048 45.71 12.98 -18.63
N GLY A 1049 45.47 13.56 -19.80
CA GLY A 1049 44.15 13.58 -20.43
C GLY A 1049 43.68 12.18 -20.85
N LYS A 1050 42.35 11.97 -20.94
CA LYS A 1050 41.77 10.64 -21.25
C LYS A 1050 42.34 10.03 -22.53
N LYS A 1051 42.36 10.79 -23.63
CA LYS A 1051 42.80 10.30 -24.94
C LYS A 1051 44.28 9.88 -24.93
N GLU A 1052 45.13 10.73 -24.39
CA GLU A 1052 46.58 10.49 -24.30
C GLU A 1052 46.90 9.30 -23.40
N PHE A 1053 46.18 9.14 -22.29
CA PHE A 1053 46.32 7.98 -21.42
C PHE A 1053 45.92 6.67 -22.12
N MET A 1054 44.79 6.65 -22.84
CA MET A 1054 44.35 5.43 -23.55
C MET A 1054 45.38 5.00 -24.59
N GLU A 1055 45.87 5.96 -25.39
CA GLU A 1055 46.87 5.71 -26.44
C GLU A 1055 48.22 5.20 -25.89
N MET A 1056 48.64 5.64 -24.69
CA MET A 1056 49.95 5.25 -24.12
C MET A 1056 49.90 4.07 -23.15
N TYR A 1057 48.80 3.88 -22.43
CA TYR A 1057 48.72 2.90 -21.35
C TYR A 1057 47.39 2.13 -21.32
N GLY A 1058 46.28 2.82 -21.58
CA GLY A 1058 44.94 2.28 -21.31
C GLY A 1058 44.53 1.13 -22.23
N ASP A 1059 44.93 1.14 -23.50
CA ASP A 1059 44.57 0.10 -24.46
C ASP A 1059 45.18 -1.27 -24.10
N ASP A 1060 46.44 -1.28 -23.62
CA ASP A 1060 47.13 -2.50 -23.18
C ASP A 1060 46.52 -3.09 -21.90
N VAL A 1061 46.02 -2.22 -21.01
CA VAL A 1061 45.30 -2.66 -19.80
C VAL A 1061 43.94 -3.23 -20.18
N LEU A 1062 43.18 -2.52 -21.03
CA LEU A 1062 41.85 -2.93 -21.46
C LEU A 1062 41.87 -4.28 -22.18
N ALA A 1063 42.94 -4.58 -22.94
CA ALA A 1063 43.12 -5.85 -23.64
C ALA A 1063 43.18 -7.10 -22.74
N GLN A 1064 43.34 -6.94 -21.42
CA GLN A 1064 43.31 -8.05 -20.46
C GLN A 1064 41.89 -8.43 -20.02
N TYR A 1065 40.91 -7.56 -20.25
CA TYR A 1065 39.54 -7.72 -19.82
C TYR A 1065 38.67 -8.16 -21.00
N ASP A 1066 37.84 -9.17 -20.76
CA ASP A 1066 36.82 -9.62 -21.68
C ASP A 1066 35.60 -8.71 -21.53
N VAL A 1067 35.71 -7.52 -22.16
CA VAL A 1067 34.68 -6.48 -22.11
C VAL A 1067 33.54 -6.86 -23.05
N PRO A 1068 32.30 -6.99 -22.53
CA PRO A 1068 31.15 -7.27 -23.36
C PRO A 1068 31.00 -6.24 -24.47
N THR A 1069 30.81 -6.72 -25.69
CA THR A 1069 30.43 -5.88 -26.84
C THR A 1069 29.02 -5.35 -26.67
N GLN A 1070 28.67 -4.25 -27.35
CA GLN A 1070 27.31 -3.72 -27.29
C GLN A 1070 26.28 -4.77 -27.73
N GLU A 1071 26.63 -5.62 -28.70
CA GLU A 1071 25.81 -6.75 -29.16
C GLU A 1071 25.58 -7.77 -28.03
N GLU A 1072 26.62 -8.14 -27.28
CA GLU A 1072 26.49 -9.03 -26.11
C GLU A 1072 25.74 -8.38 -24.93
N ILE A 1073 25.79 -7.05 -24.79
CA ILE A 1073 25.03 -6.31 -23.76
C ILE A 1073 23.55 -6.23 -24.14
N ASP A 1074 23.26 -5.99 -25.41
CA ASP A 1074 21.89 -5.94 -25.96
C ASP A 1074 21.24 -7.35 -25.94
N GLU A 1075 22.04 -8.41 -25.82
CA GLU A 1075 21.61 -9.79 -25.59
C GLU A 1075 21.29 -10.09 -24.11
N ILE A 1076 21.63 -9.20 -23.17
CA ILE A 1076 21.14 -9.28 -21.78
C ILE A 1076 19.68 -8.81 -21.80
N PRO A 1077 18.71 -9.67 -21.44
CA PRO A 1077 17.30 -9.29 -21.56
C PRO A 1077 16.88 -8.18 -20.53
N GLU A 1078 15.61 -7.73 -20.51
CA GLU A 1078 15.18 -6.48 -19.79
C GLU A 1078 14.55 -6.59 -18.37
N SER A 1079 14.12 -7.75 -17.88
CA SER A 1079 13.67 -7.95 -16.49
C SER A 1079 14.71 -8.25 -15.38
N ASP A 1080 16.00 -8.29 -15.67
CA ASP A 1080 17.16 -8.56 -14.83
C ASP A 1080 17.72 -7.22 -14.33
N VAL A 1081 17.15 -6.11 -14.81
CA VAL A 1081 17.06 -4.86 -14.05
C VAL A 1081 16.04 -5.04 -12.93
N GLU A 1082 16.25 -6.06 -12.09
CA GLU A 1082 15.91 -5.92 -10.68
C GLU A 1082 16.75 -4.72 -10.23
N ASP A 1083 16.10 -3.56 -10.05
CA ASP A 1083 16.62 -2.56 -9.14
C ASP A 1083 16.89 -3.37 -7.86
N ASP A 1084 18.18 -3.55 -7.53
CA ASP A 1084 18.62 -4.04 -6.24
C ASP A 1084 17.97 -3.12 -5.19
N GLU A 1085 16.73 -3.43 -4.78
CA GLU A 1085 16.10 -2.86 -3.60
C GLU A 1085 16.85 -3.47 -2.42
N ASP A 1086 18.07 -2.97 -2.23
CA ASP A 1086 18.63 -2.83 -0.91
C ASP A 1086 17.49 -2.30 -0.06
N ILE A 1087 17.06 -3.13 0.88
CA ILE A 1087 16.19 -2.73 1.97
C ILE A 1087 17.03 -1.73 2.76
N GLU A 1088 17.05 -0.48 2.31
CA GLU A 1088 17.40 0.67 3.10
C GLU A 1088 16.33 0.76 4.19
N ILE A 1089 16.54 -0.03 5.25
CA ILE A 1089 16.02 0.31 6.55
C ILE A 1089 16.66 1.65 6.84
N ASN A 1090 15.89 2.72 6.63
CA ASN A 1090 16.34 4.03 7.03
C ASN A 1090 16.45 4.06 8.57
N LEU A 1091 17.63 3.69 9.06
CA LEU A 1091 18.06 3.79 10.45
C LEU A 1091 18.57 5.22 10.76
N GLU A 1092 18.29 6.22 9.90
CA GLU A 1092 18.73 7.62 10.09
C GLU A 1092 18.30 8.24 11.42
N ASP A 1093 17.34 7.68 12.15
CA ASP A 1093 17.04 8.12 13.51
C ASP A 1093 18.07 7.68 14.58
N THR A 1094 19.31 7.37 14.17
CA THR A 1094 20.43 7.07 15.07
C THR A 1094 21.51 8.15 15.00
N ASP A 1095 21.38 9.10 15.92
CA ASP A 1095 22.44 9.70 16.74
C ASP A 1095 23.79 9.97 16.05
N ASP A 1096 23.89 11.00 15.23
CA ASP A 1096 25.00 11.97 15.27
C ASP A 1096 24.72 13.13 14.30
N GLU A 1097 24.45 14.31 14.85
CA GLU A 1097 24.48 15.57 14.11
C GLU A 1097 25.93 15.89 13.74
N SER A 1098 26.36 15.51 12.54
CA SER A 1098 27.30 16.30 11.73
C SER A 1098 27.50 15.66 10.35
N GLY A 1099 26.78 16.13 9.35
CA GLY A 1099 27.02 15.76 7.96
C GLY A 1099 26.20 16.62 7.02
N MET A 1100 26.85 17.59 6.38
CA MET A 1100 26.28 18.48 5.36
C MET A 1100 25.72 17.69 4.19
N ASP A 1101 24.51 18.05 3.77
CA ASP A 1101 23.93 17.75 2.47
C ASP A 1101 24.88 18.23 1.37
N VAL A 1102 25.16 17.36 0.39
CA VAL A 1102 25.83 17.74 -0.87
C VAL A 1102 24.90 17.29 -1.98
N ASP A 1103 24.46 18.27 -2.78
CA ASP A 1103 23.56 18.10 -3.91
C ASP A 1103 24.21 17.22 -5.01
N ASP A 1104 23.50 16.17 -5.43
CA ASP A 1104 23.89 15.19 -6.46
C ASP A 1104 23.74 15.72 -7.91
N GLU A 1105 24.03 17.00 -8.18
CA GLU A 1105 23.80 17.57 -9.53
C GLU A 1105 25.03 17.68 -10.46
N GLU A 1106 26.24 17.25 -10.08
CA GLU A 1106 27.37 17.24 -11.02
C GLU A 1106 28.37 16.08 -10.80
N VAL A 1107 28.08 14.90 -11.38
CA VAL A 1107 29.11 13.89 -11.74
C VAL A 1107 28.86 13.33 -13.12
#